data_AF-A0A093ZYV4-F1
#
_entry.id   AF-A0A093ZYV4-F1
#
_cell.length_a   1.000
_cell.length_b   1.000
_cell.length_c   1.000
_cell.angle_alpha   90.00
_cell.angle_beta   90.00
_cell.angle_gamma   90.00
#
_symmetry.space_group_name_H-M   'P 1'
#
loop_
_entity.id
_entity.type
_entity.pdbx_description
1 polymer ?
#
loop_
_entity_poly.entity_id
_entity_poly.type
_entity_poly.pdbx_seq_one_letter_code
_entity_poly.pdbx_strand_id
1 'polypeptide(L)'
;MCSRYLVGASIVSLAAALTPYNNECGPTLDSFGSLTDADKYFNDTQDVALYIRCTETTYACNVTVQGAKWFMINSTNEPVPDDCFKSILPLITGHNYTGPLELPGVTVLPVIVIKGSTIGTFLENGYRGSDPFEPTNITSIDLPDLVNITGDPLNIENAASVSSLNLPKLRHVYGDLILNFTGGPAINLSFPSLFDVGGIEIRGEIHTLDFPALNKTGSIMVNSTGDLDCDAFAKSLVNTTKNSESGVSCASRRGNFTLTYVEPPEPEVTSGAFKIREGSLSLTGLLAYILARYGSNPTPEEECFRREGVMVVVSVQVRPRLTGNSAGDSRRRDDLEVFIDGTRSKRKNIKWDYCRAGHSVGNGQARFAAMEQHENTVSRVAAAVQGFSERGEPYRIFHGSSNTTRPRVPANIIDISALSNVVLIDVKKRTALVEPNVPMDRLVEATLPYGLVPPVVMEFPGITAGGGFSGTSGESSSFRHGFFNDSIIEVEMILGNGEIVKASTSERPDLFHGAAGALGTLGTVTLMELRLVEAKKFVKTTYLRLNSVSEAIGQVHKETGDFQNDYVDGILFSKHHGVIITGQLTDDKPDNFPLQTFSDAADPWFYLHVQQKTENIAPFSSVTEYIPLPEYLFRYDRAAFWVGRQGYTYFKYIPFNSFFRWLLDDFSHTRTLYHALHASGVSSQFVVQDLAIPYSTANAFVDFISQEFGIWPLWLCPLRPASTPTFHPVTRDGDAKEEAISTSVSRPMLSIGVWGWGPQNYDEFIAKNRALEKKLDELGGRKWLYAQTYYTEAEFWKIYDRPWYASLRSKYIATTLPSVFDKVKANIHAGRSENKGWSQRLSQMWPIGGLYGMLLALKSGDFRLHRDAKWKLY
;
A
#
# COMPACT_ATOMS: atom_id res chain seq x y z
N MET A 1 -12.12 44.37 -27.85
CA MET A 1 -11.03 44.99 -27.05
C MET A 1 -10.11 43.88 -26.58
N CYS A 2 -8.82 44.03 -26.89
CA CYS A 2 -7.71 43.13 -26.61
C CYS A 2 -7.46 42.87 -25.12
N SER A 3 -6.95 41.68 -24.79
CA SER A 3 -5.83 41.38 -23.86
C SER A 3 -5.83 39.85 -23.63
N ARG A 4 -4.90 38.99 -24.07
CA ARG A 4 -3.42 38.95 -24.08
C ARG A 4 -2.77 39.17 -22.70
N TYR A 5 -2.75 38.10 -21.91
CA TYR A 5 -1.63 37.73 -21.02
C TYR A 5 -1.31 36.25 -21.32
N LEU A 6 -0.40 35.96 -22.27
CA LEU A 6 1.00 35.59 -22.02
C LEU A 6 1.19 34.29 -21.23
N VAL A 7 0.82 33.15 -21.83
CA VAL A 7 1.55 31.89 -21.67
C VAL A 7 2.57 31.87 -22.81
N GLY A 8 3.65 32.62 -22.62
CA GLY A 8 4.73 32.82 -23.57
C GLY A 8 6.07 32.50 -22.92
N ALA A 9 6.17 31.33 -22.29
CA ALA A 9 7.43 30.68 -22.00
C ALA A 9 7.50 29.44 -22.90
N SER A 10 7.99 29.69 -24.12
CA SER A 10 8.75 28.79 -24.98
C SER A 10 8.29 27.34 -25.22
N ILE A 11 7.18 27.16 -25.95
CA ILE A 11 7.03 25.95 -26.79
C ILE A 11 8.12 25.92 -27.89
N VAL A 12 8.63 27.09 -28.29
CA VAL A 12 9.66 27.22 -29.34
C VAL A 12 11.08 26.90 -28.83
N SER A 13 11.39 27.12 -27.55
CA SER A 13 12.68 26.65 -26.97
C SER A 13 12.63 25.16 -26.61
N LEU A 14 11.45 24.62 -26.25
CA LEU A 14 11.28 23.20 -25.94
C LEU A 14 11.44 22.29 -27.17
N ALA A 15 11.00 22.76 -28.35
CA ALA A 15 11.20 22.06 -29.61
C ALA A 15 12.66 22.13 -30.13
N ALA A 16 13.46 23.09 -29.64
CA ALA A 16 14.87 23.24 -30.03
C ALA A 16 15.83 22.39 -29.17
N ALA A 17 15.38 21.95 -27.99
CA ALA A 17 16.12 21.11 -27.03
C ALA A 17 16.10 19.61 -27.36
N LEU A 18 15.12 19.16 -28.16
CA LEU A 18 14.93 17.77 -28.52
C LEU A 18 15.73 17.45 -29.79
N THR A 19 16.93 16.89 -29.60
CA THR A 19 17.66 16.32 -30.73
C THR A 19 17.12 14.91 -31.02
N PRO A 20 16.93 14.54 -32.31
CA PRO A 20 16.58 13.17 -32.67
C PRO A 20 17.57 12.20 -32.04
N TYR A 21 17.10 11.04 -31.58
CA TYR A 21 17.98 9.97 -31.11
C TYR A 21 19.12 9.74 -32.09
N ASN A 22 20.34 9.78 -31.56
CA ASN A 22 21.51 9.42 -32.33
C ASN A 22 21.49 7.91 -32.54
N ASN A 23 21.40 7.45 -33.79
CA ASN A 23 21.44 6.02 -34.13
C ASN A 23 22.77 5.36 -33.69
N GLU A 24 23.79 6.15 -33.38
CA GLU A 24 25.03 5.67 -32.77
C GLU A 24 24.81 5.20 -31.31
N CYS A 25 23.74 5.63 -30.63
CA CYS A 25 23.38 5.17 -29.28
C CYS A 25 22.68 3.80 -29.24
N GLY A 26 22.56 3.10 -30.39
CA GLY A 26 21.92 1.78 -30.52
C GLY A 26 20.87 1.70 -31.63
N PRO A 27 20.36 0.51 -31.97
CA PRO A 27 19.40 0.33 -33.05
C PRO A 27 18.06 1.03 -32.75
N THR A 28 17.49 1.69 -33.75
CA THR A 28 16.18 2.34 -33.70
C THR A 28 15.05 1.32 -33.76
N LEU A 29 14.05 1.47 -32.88
CA LEU A 29 12.75 0.78 -32.98
C LEU A 29 12.02 1.19 -34.27
N ASP A 30 12.18 0.43 -35.35
CA ASP A 30 11.40 0.66 -36.57
C ASP A 30 10.02 -0.02 -36.48
N SER A 31 9.01 0.80 -36.22
CA SER A 31 7.61 0.77 -36.67
C SER A 31 6.72 -0.49 -36.53
N PHE A 32 7.18 -1.65 -36.03
CA PHE A 32 6.31 -2.83 -35.86
C PHE A 32 6.55 -3.60 -34.54
N GLY A 33 6.08 -3.02 -33.42
CA GLY A 33 5.29 -3.74 -32.41
C GLY A 33 5.81 -5.04 -31.75
N SER A 34 7.12 -5.29 -31.66
CA SER A 34 7.68 -6.41 -30.88
C SER A 34 9.07 -6.07 -30.36
N LEU A 35 9.22 -5.93 -29.04
CA LEU A 35 10.52 -5.91 -28.37
C LEU A 35 11.04 -7.35 -28.29
N THR A 36 12.16 -7.66 -28.94
CA THR A 36 12.96 -8.80 -28.49
C THR A 36 13.99 -8.30 -27.47
N ASP A 37 14.41 -9.13 -26.52
CA ASP A 37 15.39 -8.70 -25.51
C ASP A 37 16.68 -8.18 -26.17
N ALA A 38 17.04 -8.72 -27.34
CA ALA A 38 18.19 -8.31 -28.14
C ALA A 38 18.18 -6.81 -28.56
N ASP A 39 17.00 -6.17 -28.63
CA ASP A 39 16.83 -4.80 -29.12
C ASP A 39 17.10 -3.72 -28.05
N LYS A 40 17.34 -4.12 -26.78
CA LYS A 40 17.53 -3.20 -25.64
C LYS A 40 18.98 -2.97 -25.22
N TYR A 41 19.94 -3.58 -25.92
CA TYR A 41 21.34 -3.60 -25.49
C TYR A 41 22.22 -2.66 -26.33
N PHE A 42 23.00 -1.82 -25.65
CA PHE A 42 24.12 -1.14 -26.28
C PHE A 42 25.27 -2.15 -26.41
N ASN A 43 25.43 -2.72 -27.61
CA ASN A 43 26.27 -3.90 -27.84
C ASN A 43 27.65 -3.56 -28.47
N ASP A 44 28.02 -2.28 -28.57
CA ASP A 44 29.29 -1.86 -29.19
C ASP A 44 29.97 -0.74 -28.40
N THR A 45 30.71 -1.11 -27.34
CA THR A 45 31.43 -0.18 -26.48
C THR A 45 32.79 0.27 -27.02
N GLN A 46 33.09 0.10 -28.31
CA GLN A 46 34.37 0.55 -28.87
C GLN A 46 34.64 2.06 -28.65
N ASP A 47 33.60 2.85 -28.42
CA ASP A 47 33.69 4.26 -28.01
C ASP A 47 33.04 4.47 -26.62
N VAL A 48 33.88 4.39 -25.58
CA VAL A 48 33.51 4.62 -24.17
C VAL A 48 32.89 6.02 -23.96
N ALA A 49 33.38 7.04 -24.68
CA ALA A 49 32.85 8.40 -24.57
C ALA A 49 31.46 8.52 -25.19
N LEU A 50 31.18 7.77 -26.26
CA LEU A 50 29.83 7.63 -26.81
C LEU A 50 28.89 6.98 -25.81
N TYR A 51 29.30 5.88 -25.16
CA TYR A 51 28.48 5.21 -24.15
C TYR A 51 28.13 6.12 -22.96
N ILE A 52 29.11 6.83 -22.40
CA ILE A 52 28.88 7.80 -21.30
C ILE A 52 27.86 8.85 -21.75
N ARG A 53 28.06 9.46 -22.92
CA ARG A 53 27.15 10.48 -23.47
C ARG A 53 25.75 9.94 -23.69
N CYS A 54 25.59 8.75 -24.26
CA CYS A 54 24.28 8.13 -24.48
C CYS A 54 23.58 7.83 -23.15
N THR A 55 24.32 7.36 -22.13
CA THR A 55 23.79 7.07 -20.79
C THR A 55 23.43 8.34 -20.01
N GLU A 56 24.13 9.45 -20.26
CA GLU A 56 23.84 10.75 -19.66
C GLU A 56 22.64 11.44 -20.29
N THR A 57 22.49 11.35 -21.61
CA THR A 57 21.60 12.24 -22.39
C THR A 57 20.41 11.55 -23.04
N THR A 58 20.22 10.23 -22.95
CA THR A 58 19.07 9.54 -23.58
C THR A 58 17.82 9.50 -22.70
N TYR A 59 16.69 9.95 -23.25
CA TYR A 59 15.39 9.95 -22.59
C TYR A 59 14.32 9.29 -23.49
N ALA A 60 13.32 8.68 -22.85
CA ALA A 60 12.15 8.09 -23.48
C ALA A 60 10.88 8.82 -23.05
N CYS A 61 10.05 9.23 -24.01
CA CYS A 61 8.85 10.05 -23.75
C CYS A 61 7.56 9.36 -24.22
N ASN A 62 6.41 9.78 -23.70
CA ASN A 62 5.12 9.12 -23.95
C ASN A 62 4.60 9.30 -25.39
N VAL A 63 4.25 8.17 -26.01
CA VAL A 63 3.87 7.98 -27.42
C VAL A 63 2.61 8.75 -27.83
N THR A 64 1.67 8.95 -26.90
CA THR A 64 0.35 9.55 -27.18
C THR A 64 0.39 11.06 -27.42
N VAL A 65 1.49 11.74 -27.06
CA VAL A 65 1.65 13.19 -27.21
C VAL A 65 2.58 13.55 -28.36
N GLN A 66 3.61 12.74 -28.65
CA GLN A 66 4.66 13.09 -29.64
C GLN A 66 5.01 11.99 -30.67
N GLY A 67 4.38 10.80 -30.61
CA GLY A 67 4.82 9.65 -31.39
C GLY A 67 6.12 9.06 -30.82
N ALA A 68 6.21 7.73 -30.69
CA ALA A 68 7.33 7.10 -30.01
C ALA A 68 8.63 7.34 -30.78
N LYS A 69 9.49 8.21 -30.25
CA LYS A 69 10.89 8.31 -30.63
C LYS A 69 11.71 8.55 -29.37
N TRP A 70 12.82 7.84 -29.25
CA TRP A 70 13.86 8.20 -28.30
C TRP A 70 14.38 9.60 -28.67
N PHE A 71 14.80 10.37 -27.68
CA PHE A 71 15.42 11.68 -27.89
C PHE A 71 16.64 11.83 -27.00
N MET A 72 17.64 12.58 -27.48
CA MET A 72 18.73 13.02 -26.62
C MET A 72 18.43 14.41 -26.09
N ILE A 73 18.51 14.57 -24.77
CA ILE A 73 18.31 15.81 -24.03
C ILE A 73 19.58 16.09 -23.24
N ASN A 74 20.18 17.26 -23.45
CA ASN A 74 21.31 17.68 -22.65
C ASN A 74 20.83 18.27 -21.32
N SER A 75 20.60 17.40 -20.33
CA SER A 75 20.02 17.76 -19.03
C SER A 75 20.90 18.66 -18.16
N THR A 76 22.15 18.93 -18.56
CA THR A 76 23.02 19.86 -17.81
C THR A 76 22.61 21.32 -17.95
N ASN A 77 21.88 21.68 -19.02
CA ASN A 77 21.47 23.05 -19.30
C ASN A 77 19.96 23.23 -19.57
N GLU A 78 19.19 22.14 -19.72
CA GLU A 78 17.80 22.22 -20.19
C GLU A 78 16.85 21.32 -19.38
N PRO A 79 15.62 21.79 -19.09
CA PRO A 79 14.63 21.03 -18.33
C PRO A 79 14.08 19.84 -19.15
N VAL A 80 14.11 18.66 -18.55
CA VAL A 80 13.53 17.43 -19.11
C VAL A 80 12.00 17.51 -19.02
N PRO A 81 11.23 17.22 -20.09
CA PRO A 81 9.77 17.20 -20.05
C PRO A 81 9.20 16.19 -19.06
N ASP A 82 8.07 16.52 -18.41
CA ASP A 82 7.44 15.70 -17.36
C ASP A 82 7.00 14.29 -17.82
N ASP A 83 6.82 14.10 -19.13
CA ASP A 83 6.42 12.82 -19.74
C ASP A 83 7.62 11.98 -20.24
N CYS A 84 8.85 12.43 -19.98
CA CYS A 84 10.08 11.77 -20.36
C CYS A 84 10.79 11.15 -19.14
N PHE A 85 11.20 9.88 -19.25
CA PHE A 85 12.03 9.21 -18.25
C PHE A 85 13.44 8.96 -18.79
N LYS A 86 14.45 9.01 -17.92
CA LYS A 86 15.85 8.75 -18.30
C LYS A 86 15.98 7.27 -18.67
N SER A 87 16.55 6.99 -19.84
CA SER A 87 16.84 5.63 -20.26
C SER A 87 18.27 5.28 -19.88
N ILE A 88 18.43 4.34 -18.95
CA ILE A 88 19.75 3.87 -18.53
C ILE A 88 20.10 2.67 -19.41
N LEU A 89 21.18 2.79 -20.17
CA LEU A 89 21.61 1.74 -21.10
C LEU A 89 22.39 0.65 -20.34
N PRO A 90 22.14 -0.64 -20.63
CA PRO A 90 22.94 -1.73 -20.08
C PRO A 90 24.38 -1.64 -20.58
N LEU A 91 25.34 -2.01 -19.72
CA LEU A 91 26.75 -2.08 -20.10
C LEU A 91 27.06 -3.49 -20.58
N ILE A 92 27.10 -3.69 -21.89
CA ILE A 92 27.49 -4.96 -22.50
C ILE A 92 28.68 -4.73 -23.42
N THR A 93 29.80 -5.37 -23.11
CA THR A 93 31.00 -5.24 -23.95
C THR A 93 30.99 -6.26 -25.06
N GLY A 94 31.21 -5.80 -26.29
CA GLY A 94 31.40 -6.69 -27.44
C GLY A 94 32.69 -7.51 -27.35
N HIS A 95 32.71 -8.68 -27.99
CA HIS A 95 33.86 -9.61 -27.96
C HIS A 95 35.17 -9.02 -28.49
N ASN A 96 35.11 -7.95 -29.29
CA ASN A 96 36.28 -7.31 -29.90
C ASN A 96 36.85 -6.15 -29.08
N TYR A 97 36.28 -5.82 -27.91
CA TYR A 97 36.80 -4.74 -27.08
C TYR A 97 38.17 -5.11 -26.48
N THR A 98 39.15 -4.22 -26.61
CA THR A 98 40.52 -4.42 -26.13
C THR A 98 40.98 -3.24 -25.27
N GLY A 99 41.64 -3.50 -24.14
CA GLY A 99 42.24 -2.46 -23.29
C GLY A 99 41.43 -2.11 -22.03
N PRO A 100 41.72 -0.98 -21.37
CA PRO A 100 41.03 -0.56 -20.14
C PRO A 100 39.59 -0.10 -20.43
N LEU A 101 38.66 -0.38 -19.52
CA LEU A 101 37.28 0.12 -19.53
C LEU A 101 37.09 1.11 -18.37
N GLU A 102 37.05 2.39 -18.69
CA GLU A 102 36.95 3.48 -17.70
C GLU A 102 35.67 4.28 -17.92
N LEU A 103 34.74 4.25 -16.96
CA LEU A 103 33.44 4.91 -17.06
C LEU A 103 33.20 5.88 -15.88
N PRO A 104 33.92 7.02 -15.83
CA PRO A 104 33.68 8.05 -14.82
C PRO A 104 32.31 8.71 -15.02
N GLY A 105 31.67 9.17 -13.94
CA GLY A 105 30.36 9.83 -13.97
C GLY A 105 29.15 8.90 -14.07
N VAL A 106 29.33 7.62 -14.40
CA VAL A 106 28.24 6.63 -14.44
C VAL A 106 27.89 6.18 -13.03
N THR A 107 26.74 6.64 -12.52
CA THR A 107 26.29 6.36 -11.14
C THR A 107 25.33 5.18 -11.01
N VAL A 108 24.60 4.84 -12.07
CA VAL A 108 23.58 3.77 -12.09
C VAL A 108 23.65 3.00 -13.40
N LEU A 109 23.59 1.67 -13.34
CA LEU A 109 23.50 0.78 -14.50
C LEU A 109 22.40 -0.28 -14.30
N PRO A 110 21.65 -0.70 -15.33
CA PRO A 110 20.64 -1.74 -15.17
C PRO A 110 21.26 -3.15 -15.14
N VAL A 111 22.36 -3.37 -15.86
CA VAL A 111 23.10 -4.64 -15.89
C VAL A 111 24.51 -4.36 -16.40
N ILE A 112 25.48 -5.15 -15.93
CA ILE A 112 26.86 -5.17 -16.45
C ILE A 112 27.14 -6.59 -16.93
N VAL A 113 27.38 -6.76 -18.23
CA VAL A 113 27.74 -8.05 -18.82
C VAL A 113 29.04 -7.90 -19.58
N ILE A 114 30.10 -8.52 -19.05
CA ILE A 114 31.41 -8.59 -19.69
C ILE A 114 31.73 -10.07 -19.89
N LYS A 115 31.72 -10.55 -21.14
CA LYS A 115 31.95 -11.96 -21.47
C LYS A 115 32.94 -12.14 -22.62
N GLY A 116 33.84 -13.11 -22.47
CA GLY A 116 34.67 -13.62 -23.58
C GLY A 116 33.87 -14.31 -24.70
N SER A 117 34.49 -14.55 -25.85
CA SER A 117 33.84 -15.16 -27.03
C SER A 117 33.75 -16.68 -26.94
N THR A 118 32.66 -17.24 -27.48
CA THR A 118 32.50 -18.69 -27.73
C THR A 118 32.57 -18.95 -29.23
N ILE A 119 33.69 -19.50 -29.72
CA ILE A 119 33.78 -19.93 -31.12
C ILE A 119 33.15 -21.32 -31.24
N GLY A 120 31.84 -21.37 -31.44
CA GLY A 120 31.12 -22.61 -31.75
C GLY A 120 30.76 -22.69 -33.24
N THR A 121 31.28 -23.68 -33.96
CA THR A 121 30.76 -24.03 -35.29
C THR A 121 29.54 -24.92 -35.11
N PHE A 122 28.37 -24.48 -35.57
CA PHE A 122 27.16 -25.31 -35.61
C PHE A 122 27.36 -26.46 -36.60
N LEU A 123 27.53 -27.68 -36.10
CA LEU A 123 27.36 -28.90 -36.89
C LEU A 123 26.09 -29.62 -36.43
N GLU A 124 25.30 -30.11 -37.40
CA GLU A 124 23.92 -30.60 -37.29
C GLU A 124 23.64 -31.75 -36.30
N ASN A 125 24.58 -32.22 -35.49
CA ASN A 125 24.36 -33.35 -34.58
C ASN A 125 25.04 -33.18 -33.22
N GLY A 126 24.43 -32.37 -32.35
CA GLY A 126 24.60 -32.44 -30.89
C GLY A 126 25.91 -31.88 -30.32
N TYR A 127 25.78 -31.01 -29.32
CA TYR A 127 26.88 -30.47 -28.53
C TYR A 127 27.73 -31.60 -27.90
N ARG A 128 29.01 -31.66 -28.24
CA ARG A 128 30.06 -32.25 -27.39
C ARG A 128 30.94 -31.11 -26.87
N GLY A 129 31.16 -31.10 -25.56
CA GLY A 129 31.93 -30.07 -24.88
C GLY A 129 33.41 -30.00 -25.27
N SER A 130 34.01 -28.88 -24.84
CA SER A 130 35.39 -28.39 -24.99
C SER A 130 35.73 -27.59 -26.25
N ASP A 131 34.95 -26.55 -26.56
CA ASP A 131 35.43 -25.46 -27.41
C ASP A 131 36.28 -24.47 -26.58
N PRO A 132 37.40 -23.93 -27.11
CA PRO A 132 38.22 -22.96 -26.40
C PRO A 132 37.45 -21.64 -26.26
N PHE A 133 37.20 -21.22 -25.01
CA PHE A 133 36.71 -19.89 -24.70
C PHE A 133 37.85 -18.89 -24.92
N GLU A 134 37.65 -17.89 -25.77
CA GLU A 134 38.58 -16.77 -25.86
C GLU A 134 38.25 -15.78 -24.73
N PRO A 135 39.18 -15.51 -23.80
CA PRO A 135 38.92 -14.55 -22.73
C PRO A 135 38.68 -13.15 -23.31
N THR A 136 37.95 -12.32 -22.58
CA THR A 136 37.85 -10.90 -22.97
C THR A 136 39.25 -10.27 -23.01
N ASN A 137 39.48 -9.35 -23.95
CA ASN A 137 40.72 -8.59 -24.07
C ASN A 137 40.69 -7.30 -23.22
N ILE A 138 39.73 -7.15 -22.31
CA ILE A 138 39.68 -6.07 -21.33
C ILE A 138 40.78 -6.28 -20.28
N THR A 139 41.57 -5.24 -20.01
CA THR A 139 42.72 -5.31 -19.09
C THR A 139 42.43 -4.78 -17.69
N SER A 140 41.47 -3.85 -17.56
CA SER A 140 41.05 -3.25 -16.30
C SER A 140 39.63 -2.69 -16.42
N ILE A 141 38.90 -2.64 -15.32
CA ILE A 141 37.52 -2.13 -15.26
C ILE A 141 37.45 -1.10 -14.13
N ASP A 142 37.15 0.16 -14.45
CA ASP A 142 37.09 1.27 -13.51
C ASP A 142 35.76 2.03 -13.64
N LEU A 143 34.88 1.89 -12.65
CA LEU A 143 33.65 2.68 -12.53
C LEU A 143 33.62 3.36 -11.15
N PRO A 144 34.37 4.47 -10.97
CA PRO A 144 34.62 5.07 -9.65
C PRO A 144 33.37 5.73 -9.04
N ASP A 145 32.38 6.06 -9.87
CA ASP A 145 31.15 6.75 -9.47
C ASP A 145 29.93 5.83 -9.40
N LEU A 146 30.06 4.56 -9.77
CA LEU A 146 28.94 3.61 -9.80
C LEU A 146 28.45 3.33 -8.37
N VAL A 147 27.16 3.60 -8.12
CA VAL A 147 26.51 3.39 -6.82
C VAL A 147 25.54 2.21 -6.87
N ASN A 148 24.75 2.08 -7.94
CA ASN A 148 23.64 1.11 -8.01
C ASN A 148 23.64 0.30 -9.31
N ILE A 149 23.36 -1.01 -9.20
CA ILE A 149 23.02 -1.89 -10.33
C ILE A 149 21.56 -2.35 -10.18
N THR A 150 20.65 -1.80 -11.01
CA THR A 150 19.19 -1.81 -10.81
C THR A 150 18.44 -3.04 -11.37
N GLY A 151 19.06 -3.85 -12.22
CA GLY A 151 18.46 -5.03 -12.86
C GLY A 151 19.22 -6.33 -12.59
N ASP A 152 19.39 -7.15 -13.65
CA ASP A 152 20.01 -8.48 -13.62
C ASP A 152 21.56 -8.41 -13.49
N PRO A 153 22.31 -9.52 -13.28
CA PRO A 153 23.53 -9.52 -12.46
C PRO A 153 24.69 -8.68 -13.00
N LEU A 154 25.57 -8.22 -12.09
CA LEU A 154 26.93 -7.82 -12.46
C LEU A 154 27.67 -9.11 -12.82
N ASN A 155 27.78 -9.39 -14.12
CA ASN A 155 28.38 -10.61 -14.62
C ASN A 155 29.64 -10.29 -15.42
N ILE A 156 30.79 -10.63 -14.86
CA ILE A 156 32.09 -10.63 -15.52
C ILE A 156 32.54 -12.09 -15.64
N GLU A 157 32.47 -12.64 -16.85
CA GLU A 157 32.77 -14.04 -17.16
C GLU A 157 33.90 -14.17 -18.17
N ASN A 158 34.74 -15.21 -18.02
CA ASN A 158 35.89 -15.48 -18.89
C ASN A 158 36.82 -14.27 -19.02
N ALA A 159 37.14 -13.62 -17.90
CA ALA A 159 37.88 -12.37 -17.84
C ALA A 159 39.34 -12.54 -17.41
N ALA A 160 40.05 -13.53 -17.98
CA ALA A 160 41.43 -13.83 -17.65
C ALA A 160 42.42 -12.66 -17.92
N SER A 161 42.08 -11.74 -18.83
CA SER A 161 42.95 -10.58 -19.11
C SER A 161 42.80 -9.43 -18.11
N VAL A 162 41.76 -9.45 -17.26
CA VAL A 162 41.47 -8.36 -16.32
C VAL A 162 42.40 -8.44 -15.11
N SER A 163 43.15 -7.38 -14.87
CA SER A 163 44.12 -7.25 -13.79
C SER A 163 43.65 -6.37 -12.62
N SER A 164 42.62 -5.54 -12.84
CA SER A 164 42.05 -4.68 -11.80
C SER A 164 40.55 -4.42 -12.03
N LEU A 165 39.81 -4.34 -10.91
CA LEU A 165 38.40 -3.98 -10.85
C LEU A 165 38.20 -2.93 -9.75
N ASN A 166 37.74 -1.73 -10.11
CA ASN A 166 37.55 -0.62 -9.18
C ASN A 166 36.10 -0.14 -9.14
N LEU A 167 35.42 -0.38 -8.01
CA LEU A 167 34.00 -0.08 -7.77
C LEU A 167 33.76 0.44 -6.33
N PRO A 168 34.40 1.54 -5.91
CA PRO A 168 34.51 1.92 -4.50
C PRO A 168 33.20 2.47 -3.89
N LYS A 169 32.33 3.07 -4.73
CA LYS A 169 31.03 3.63 -4.31
C LYS A 169 29.87 2.65 -4.51
N LEU A 170 30.12 1.46 -5.07
CA LEU A 170 29.07 0.49 -5.35
C LEU A 170 28.43 0.06 -4.04
N ARG A 171 27.14 0.34 -3.89
CA ARG A 171 26.38 0.17 -2.65
C ARG A 171 25.30 -0.89 -2.78
N HIS A 172 24.62 -0.98 -3.93
CA HIS A 172 23.49 -1.87 -4.13
C HIS A 172 23.61 -2.64 -5.46
N VAL A 173 23.53 -3.98 -5.39
CA VAL A 173 23.47 -4.87 -6.55
C VAL A 173 22.22 -5.74 -6.40
N TYR A 174 21.13 -5.45 -7.11
CA TYR A 174 19.87 -6.14 -6.84
C TYR A 174 19.83 -7.60 -7.35
N GLY A 175 20.67 -7.95 -8.32
CA GLY A 175 20.94 -9.31 -8.75
C GLY A 175 22.20 -9.93 -8.11
N ASP A 176 22.80 -10.89 -8.80
CA ASP A 176 24.04 -11.53 -8.35
C ASP A 176 25.29 -10.73 -8.78
N LEU A 177 26.32 -10.78 -7.95
CA LEU A 177 27.67 -10.35 -8.26
C LEU A 177 28.48 -11.58 -8.69
N ILE A 178 28.60 -11.80 -9.99
CA ILE A 178 29.30 -12.94 -10.60
C ILE A 178 30.60 -12.46 -11.23
N LEU A 179 31.73 -12.87 -10.65
CA LEU A 179 33.07 -12.48 -11.08
C LEU A 179 33.92 -13.72 -11.33
N ASN A 180 34.27 -13.99 -12.60
CA ASN A 180 35.08 -15.13 -12.99
C ASN A 180 36.34 -14.68 -13.75
N PHE A 181 37.43 -14.58 -12.99
CA PHE A 181 38.80 -14.26 -13.43
C PHE A 181 39.68 -15.51 -13.56
N THR A 182 39.10 -16.70 -13.71
CA THR A 182 39.85 -17.96 -13.79
C THR A 182 40.86 -17.92 -14.94
N GLY A 183 42.12 -18.28 -14.66
CA GLY A 183 43.20 -18.25 -15.65
C GLY A 183 43.86 -16.88 -15.85
N GLY A 184 43.41 -15.85 -15.13
CA GLY A 184 44.02 -14.51 -15.13
C GLY A 184 45.07 -14.27 -14.04
N PRO A 185 45.67 -13.07 -13.99
CA PRO A 185 46.67 -12.71 -12.99
C PRO A 185 46.06 -12.62 -11.58
N ALA A 186 46.93 -12.60 -10.57
CA ALA A 186 46.50 -12.39 -9.19
C ALA A 186 45.79 -11.03 -9.01
N ILE A 187 44.59 -11.03 -8.43
CA ILE A 187 43.76 -9.85 -8.24
C ILE A 187 43.35 -9.65 -6.78
N ASN A 188 43.29 -8.39 -6.35
CA ASN A 188 42.78 -7.97 -5.05
C ASN A 188 41.45 -7.27 -5.26
N LEU A 189 40.42 -7.69 -4.53
CA LEU A 189 39.06 -7.19 -4.66
C LEU A 189 38.61 -6.57 -3.35
N SER A 190 38.06 -5.35 -3.42
CA SER A 190 37.53 -4.65 -2.24
C SER A 190 36.26 -3.91 -2.63
N PHE A 191 35.21 -4.08 -1.84
CA PHE A 191 33.91 -3.46 -2.05
C PHE A 191 33.50 -2.68 -0.79
N PRO A 192 34.15 -1.52 -0.52
CA PRO A 192 34.07 -0.86 0.76
C PRO A 192 32.68 -0.31 1.11
N SER A 193 31.87 -0.02 0.09
CA SER A 193 30.53 0.57 0.25
C SER A 193 29.38 -0.41 -0.01
N LEU A 194 29.67 -1.65 -0.44
CA LEU A 194 28.63 -2.62 -0.85
C LEU A 194 27.82 -3.06 0.37
N PHE A 195 26.52 -2.77 0.35
CA PHE A 195 25.63 -2.91 1.50
C PHE A 195 24.60 -4.05 1.34
N ASP A 196 24.00 -4.19 0.16
CA ASP A 196 23.04 -5.26 -0.19
C ASP A 196 23.34 -5.82 -1.58
N VAL A 197 23.40 -7.16 -1.69
CA VAL A 197 23.62 -7.90 -2.95
C VAL A 197 22.87 -9.23 -2.97
N GLY A 198 22.22 -9.58 -4.09
CA GLY A 198 21.43 -10.82 -4.22
C GLY A 198 22.22 -12.08 -3.85
N GLY A 199 23.34 -12.30 -4.52
CA GLY A 199 24.30 -13.38 -4.25
C GLY A 199 25.70 -12.98 -4.73
N ILE A 200 26.74 -13.57 -4.15
CA ILE A 200 28.13 -13.31 -4.52
C ILE A 200 28.75 -14.60 -5.01
N GLU A 201 29.25 -14.61 -6.23
CA GLU A 201 30.04 -15.69 -6.79
C GLU A 201 31.35 -15.14 -7.36
N ILE A 202 32.50 -15.56 -6.80
CA ILE A 202 33.81 -15.08 -7.23
C ILE A 202 34.75 -16.26 -7.48
N ARG A 203 35.39 -16.30 -8.66
CA ARG A 203 36.35 -17.34 -9.08
C ARG A 203 37.61 -16.70 -9.67
N GLY A 204 38.80 -17.19 -9.34
CA GLY A 204 40.07 -16.72 -9.92
C GLY A 204 41.27 -16.78 -8.97
N GLU A 205 42.41 -16.20 -9.34
CA GLU A 205 43.58 -16.11 -8.43
C GLU A 205 43.45 -14.90 -7.50
N ILE A 206 42.70 -15.05 -6.39
CA ILE A 206 42.36 -13.94 -5.48
C ILE A 206 43.23 -14.00 -4.24
N HIS A 207 43.91 -12.89 -3.91
CA HIS A 207 44.76 -12.81 -2.72
C HIS A 207 44.05 -12.14 -1.54
N THR A 208 43.29 -11.07 -1.79
CA THR A 208 42.49 -10.38 -0.78
C THR A 208 41.08 -10.11 -1.28
N LEU A 209 40.10 -10.29 -0.39
CA LEU A 209 38.69 -10.02 -0.65
C LEU A 209 38.04 -9.46 0.63
N ASP A 210 37.41 -8.30 0.55
CA ASP A 210 36.72 -7.69 1.69
C ASP A 210 35.41 -6.98 1.33
N PHE A 211 34.46 -7.11 2.26
CA PHE A 211 33.10 -6.54 2.20
C PHE A 211 32.74 -5.84 3.53
N PRO A 212 33.39 -4.73 3.89
CA PRO A 212 33.29 -4.16 5.24
C PRO A 212 31.89 -3.59 5.58
N ALA A 213 31.12 -3.15 4.58
CA ALA A 213 29.79 -2.57 4.76
C ALA A 213 28.62 -3.53 4.46
N LEU A 214 28.92 -4.78 4.08
CA LEU A 214 27.91 -5.72 3.61
C LEU A 214 27.00 -6.16 4.76
N ASN A 215 25.70 -5.91 4.64
CA ASN A 215 24.72 -6.19 5.69
C ASN A 215 23.71 -7.28 5.29
N LYS A 216 23.50 -7.48 3.99
CA LYS A 216 22.50 -8.42 3.49
C LYS A 216 22.97 -9.07 2.19
N THR A 217 22.88 -10.40 2.13
CA THR A 217 23.10 -11.19 0.93
C THR A 217 22.48 -12.58 1.02
N GLY A 218 22.15 -13.19 -0.11
CA GLY A 218 21.53 -14.51 -0.20
C GLY A 218 22.54 -15.66 -0.01
N SER A 219 23.57 -15.73 -0.84
CA SER A 219 24.65 -16.73 -0.75
C SER A 219 26.01 -16.12 -1.12
N ILE A 220 27.10 -16.63 -0.52
CA ILE A 220 28.46 -16.21 -0.85
C ILE A 220 29.27 -17.46 -1.23
N MET A 221 29.74 -17.51 -2.48
CA MET A 221 30.60 -18.55 -3.01
C MET A 221 31.90 -17.93 -3.54
N VAL A 222 33.03 -18.30 -2.94
CA VAL A 222 34.35 -17.85 -3.38
C VAL A 222 35.24 -19.07 -3.66
N ASN A 223 35.77 -19.16 -4.87
CA ASN A 223 36.72 -20.19 -5.26
C ASN A 223 38.00 -19.54 -5.79
N SER A 224 38.96 -19.37 -4.89
CA SER A 224 40.25 -18.76 -5.20
C SER A 224 41.32 -19.82 -5.50
N THR A 225 42.09 -19.64 -6.58
CA THR A 225 43.34 -20.38 -6.80
C THR A 225 44.55 -19.72 -6.15
N GLY A 226 44.36 -18.58 -5.46
CA GLY A 226 45.40 -17.82 -4.75
C GLY A 226 45.44 -18.09 -3.25
N ASP A 227 46.18 -17.24 -2.52
CA ASP A 227 46.46 -17.39 -1.09
C ASP A 227 45.43 -16.70 -0.15
N LEU A 228 44.17 -16.56 -0.59
CA LEU A 228 43.10 -15.95 0.21
C LEU A 228 42.91 -16.68 1.55
N ASP A 229 42.90 -15.95 2.65
CA ASP A 229 42.62 -16.52 3.98
C ASP A 229 41.10 -16.68 4.18
N CYS A 230 40.57 -17.85 3.81
CA CYS A 230 39.15 -18.15 3.90
C CYS A 230 38.62 -18.11 5.35
N ASP A 231 39.44 -18.40 6.36
CA ASP A 231 39.04 -18.36 7.77
C ASP A 231 38.89 -16.92 8.26
N ALA A 232 39.83 -16.04 7.92
CA ALA A 232 39.75 -14.62 8.25
C ALA A 232 38.59 -13.94 7.50
N PHE A 233 38.41 -14.28 6.21
CA PHE A 233 37.30 -13.81 5.39
C PHE A 233 35.95 -14.26 5.93
N ALA A 234 35.81 -15.54 6.31
CA ALA A 234 34.57 -16.03 6.90
C ALA A 234 34.25 -15.31 8.22
N LYS A 235 35.24 -15.14 9.11
CA LYS A 235 35.04 -14.44 10.39
C LYS A 235 34.59 -12.99 10.23
N SER A 236 35.05 -12.27 9.21
CA SER A 236 34.58 -10.91 8.95
C SER A 236 33.11 -10.86 8.51
N LEU A 237 32.56 -11.97 8.00
CA LEU A 237 31.18 -12.10 7.52
C LEU A 237 30.19 -12.68 8.54
N VAL A 238 30.66 -13.37 9.58
CA VAL A 238 29.81 -14.07 10.60
C VAL A 238 28.93 -13.10 11.40
N ASN A 239 29.32 -11.82 11.54
CA ASN A 239 28.49 -10.82 12.21
C ASN A 239 27.47 -10.12 11.29
N THR A 240 27.69 -10.18 9.97
CA THR A 240 26.99 -9.40 8.95
C THR A 240 25.96 -10.21 8.15
N THR A 241 25.91 -11.55 8.31
CA THR A 241 25.08 -12.46 7.51
C THR A 241 24.06 -13.26 8.34
N LYS A 242 23.37 -12.61 9.30
CA LYS A 242 22.37 -13.26 10.18
C LYS A 242 21.15 -13.87 9.46
N ASN A 243 20.93 -13.55 8.18
CA ASN A 243 19.73 -13.91 7.41
C ASN A 243 20.03 -14.56 6.04
N SER A 244 21.23 -15.11 5.82
CA SER A 244 21.50 -15.83 4.56
C SER A 244 20.75 -17.17 4.55
N GLU A 245 19.75 -17.31 3.67
CA GLU A 245 19.03 -18.58 3.43
C GLU A 245 19.96 -19.65 2.83
N SER A 246 21.18 -19.28 2.40
CA SER A 246 22.18 -20.14 1.80
C SER A 246 23.57 -19.75 2.29
N GLY A 247 24.32 -20.72 2.81
CA GLY A 247 25.56 -20.53 3.55
C GLY A 247 26.72 -19.79 2.85
N VAL A 248 27.78 -19.50 3.63
CA VAL A 248 29.05 -18.96 3.10
C VAL A 248 29.99 -20.12 2.75
N SER A 249 30.47 -20.17 1.51
CA SER A 249 31.45 -21.15 1.05
C SER A 249 32.68 -20.45 0.45
N CYS A 250 33.87 -20.73 0.99
CA CYS A 250 35.14 -20.22 0.50
C CYS A 250 36.14 -21.37 0.32
N ALA A 251 36.81 -21.44 -0.83
CA ALA A 251 37.91 -22.35 -1.08
C ALA A 251 39.13 -21.57 -1.59
N SER A 252 40.31 -21.86 -1.05
CA SER A 252 41.59 -21.28 -1.48
C SER A 252 42.75 -22.28 -1.33
N ARG A 253 43.97 -21.90 -1.73
CA ARG A 253 45.18 -22.71 -1.44
C ARG A 253 45.46 -22.85 0.05
N ARG A 254 45.03 -21.90 0.88
CA ARG A 254 45.24 -21.91 2.33
C ARG A 254 44.23 -22.77 3.09
N GLY A 255 43.09 -23.10 2.48
CA GLY A 255 42.08 -23.96 3.09
C GLY A 255 40.70 -23.78 2.49
N ASN A 256 39.75 -24.57 2.98
CA ASN A 256 38.33 -24.47 2.64
C ASN A 256 37.51 -24.17 3.89
N PHE A 257 36.47 -23.36 3.72
CA PHE A 257 35.53 -23.00 4.76
C PHE A 257 34.11 -23.10 4.19
N THR A 258 33.21 -23.74 4.94
CA THR A 258 31.79 -23.80 4.58
C THR A 258 30.95 -23.66 5.84
N LEU A 259 30.05 -22.68 5.85
CA LEU A 259 29.07 -22.46 6.90
C LEU A 259 27.69 -22.78 6.35
N THR A 260 27.13 -23.93 6.66
CA THR A 260 25.76 -24.30 6.29
C THR A 260 24.77 -23.81 7.36
N TYR A 261 23.75 -23.06 6.95
CA TYR A 261 22.59 -22.79 7.80
C TYR A 261 21.85 -24.11 8.05
N VAL A 262 21.61 -24.45 9.33
CA VAL A 262 20.83 -25.62 9.72
C VAL A 262 19.48 -25.13 10.18
N GLU A 263 18.44 -25.34 9.36
CA GLU A 263 17.06 -25.17 9.81
C GLU A 263 16.75 -26.12 10.97
N PRO A 264 16.03 -25.68 12.02
CA PRO A 264 15.48 -26.61 13.00
C PRO A 264 14.46 -27.53 12.31
N PRO A 265 14.48 -28.85 12.58
CA PRO A 265 13.65 -29.80 11.85
C PRO A 265 12.15 -29.61 12.14
N GLU A 266 11.34 -29.55 11.07
CA GLU A 266 9.88 -29.66 11.15
C GLU A 266 9.43 -31.08 11.58
N PRO A 267 8.29 -31.21 12.30
CA PRO A 267 7.81 -32.51 12.75
C PRO A 267 7.27 -33.37 11.58
N GLU A 268 7.83 -34.56 11.40
CA GLU A 268 7.37 -35.56 10.43
C GLU A 268 5.94 -36.05 10.73
N VAL A 269 5.02 -35.79 9.79
CA VAL A 269 3.73 -36.50 9.74
C VAL A 269 3.88 -37.67 8.77
N THR A 270 4.05 -38.86 9.34
CA THR A 270 3.97 -40.14 8.61
C THR A 270 2.54 -40.38 8.13
N SER A 271 2.32 -40.47 6.82
CA SER A 271 1.09 -41.05 6.25
C SER A 271 1.44 -42.31 5.45
N GLY A 272 0.84 -43.42 5.88
CA GLY A 272 1.12 -44.76 5.38
C GLY A 272 0.53 -45.02 4.00
N ALA A 273 1.30 -45.75 3.18
CA ALA A 273 0.86 -46.29 1.90
C ALA A 273 -0.16 -47.42 2.10
N PHE A 274 -1.30 -47.34 1.42
CA PHE A 274 -2.19 -48.48 1.20
C PHE A 274 -2.18 -48.89 -0.27
N LYS A 275 -1.91 -50.18 -0.48
CA LYS A 275 -1.83 -50.88 -1.75
C LYS A 275 -3.09 -51.74 -1.88
N ILE A 276 -3.89 -51.57 -2.94
CA ILE A 276 -4.95 -52.53 -3.30
C ILE A 276 -4.78 -52.95 -4.75
N ARG A 277 -4.82 -54.27 -4.95
CA ARG A 277 -4.59 -54.99 -6.21
C ARG A 277 -5.90 -55.63 -6.65
N GLU A 278 -6.20 -55.44 -7.94
CA GLU A 278 -6.99 -56.28 -8.87
C GLU A 278 -8.42 -56.72 -8.51
N GLY A 279 -9.37 -56.40 -9.39
CA GLY A 279 -10.71 -56.98 -9.39
C GLY A 279 -11.64 -56.35 -10.44
N SER A 280 -11.74 -56.98 -11.60
CA SER A 280 -12.54 -56.62 -12.77
C SER A 280 -14.06 -56.59 -12.46
N LEU A 281 -14.63 -55.38 -12.31
CA LEU A 281 -16.03 -55.03 -12.65
C LEU A 281 -16.35 -53.54 -12.42
N SER A 282 -15.35 -52.66 -12.50
CA SER A 282 -15.42 -51.27 -12.02
C SER A 282 -15.31 -50.20 -13.10
N LEU A 283 -15.37 -50.50 -14.40
CA LEU A 283 -15.16 -49.48 -15.43
C LEU A 283 -16.39 -48.57 -15.68
N THR A 284 -17.60 -49.03 -15.38
CA THR A 284 -18.84 -48.20 -15.51
C THR A 284 -19.15 -47.41 -14.24
N GLY A 285 -18.74 -47.90 -13.07
CA GLY A 285 -18.82 -47.16 -11.80
C GLY A 285 -17.71 -46.11 -11.65
N LEU A 286 -16.51 -46.39 -12.17
CA LEU A 286 -15.39 -45.43 -12.15
C LEU A 286 -15.63 -44.26 -13.11
N LEU A 287 -16.31 -44.46 -14.25
CA LEU A 287 -16.65 -43.34 -15.15
C LEU A 287 -17.73 -42.42 -14.53
N ALA A 288 -18.72 -42.98 -13.82
CA ALA A 288 -19.71 -42.19 -13.09
C ALA A 288 -19.11 -41.49 -11.85
N TYR A 289 -18.13 -42.12 -11.18
CA TYR A 289 -17.37 -41.51 -10.08
C TYR A 289 -16.39 -40.44 -10.57
N ILE A 290 -15.74 -40.63 -11.73
CA ILE A 290 -14.85 -39.63 -12.34
C ILE A 290 -15.66 -38.43 -12.86
N LEU A 291 -16.85 -38.65 -13.45
CA LEU A 291 -17.73 -37.56 -13.87
C LEU A 291 -18.44 -36.86 -12.70
N ALA A 292 -18.64 -37.53 -11.56
CA ALA A 292 -19.22 -36.93 -10.35
C ALA A 292 -18.18 -36.33 -9.39
N ARG A 293 -16.88 -36.70 -9.47
CA ARG A 293 -15.78 -36.07 -8.69
C ARG A 293 -15.01 -34.97 -9.43
N TYR A 294 -15.22 -34.77 -10.72
CA TYR A 294 -14.81 -33.53 -11.42
C TYR A 294 -15.78 -32.36 -11.15
N GLY A 295 -16.29 -32.29 -9.92
CA GLY A 295 -17.14 -31.26 -9.38
C GLY A 295 -16.66 -30.83 -8.00
N SER A 296 -15.37 -30.48 -7.89
CA SER A 296 -14.84 -29.83 -6.67
C SER A 296 -13.61 -28.99 -7.03
N ASN A 297 -13.77 -27.67 -6.83
CA ASN A 297 -12.83 -26.55 -6.89
C ASN A 297 -12.11 -26.29 -8.24
N PRO A 298 -12.60 -25.32 -9.05
CA PRO A 298 -11.77 -24.74 -10.10
C PRO A 298 -10.58 -23.99 -9.49
N THR A 299 -9.45 -23.95 -10.19
CA THR A 299 -8.36 -23.03 -9.84
C THR A 299 -8.83 -21.57 -10.06
N PRO A 300 -8.21 -20.57 -9.40
CA PRO A 300 -8.56 -19.15 -9.59
C PRO A 300 -8.51 -18.69 -11.06
N GLU A 301 -7.79 -19.40 -11.91
CA GLU A 301 -7.68 -19.14 -13.36
C GLU A 301 -8.91 -19.63 -14.15
N GLU A 302 -9.63 -20.67 -13.69
CA GLU A 302 -10.79 -21.25 -14.36
C GLU A 302 -12.12 -20.55 -14.00
N GLU A 303 -12.19 -19.90 -12.84
CA GLU A 303 -13.39 -19.17 -12.41
C GLU A 303 -13.57 -17.82 -13.14
N CYS A 304 -12.49 -17.30 -13.75
CA CYS A 304 -12.52 -16.12 -14.61
C CYS A 304 -13.16 -16.38 -15.98
N PHE A 305 -13.13 -17.62 -16.49
CA PHE A 305 -13.65 -17.95 -17.84
C PHE A 305 -15.14 -18.33 -17.87
N ARG A 306 -15.75 -18.71 -16.74
CA ARG A 306 -17.16 -19.13 -16.69
C ARG A 306 -18.18 -17.99 -16.56
N ARG A 307 -17.78 -16.79 -16.13
CA ARG A 307 -18.73 -15.73 -15.73
C ARG A 307 -19.21 -14.80 -16.86
N GLU A 308 -18.78 -14.96 -18.12
CA GLU A 308 -19.17 -14.07 -19.24
C GLU A 308 -19.82 -14.74 -20.47
N GLY A 309 -20.62 -15.80 -20.28
CA GLY A 309 -21.72 -16.13 -21.22
C GLY A 309 -21.40 -16.27 -22.73
N VAL A 310 -20.29 -16.92 -23.11
CA VAL A 310 -20.02 -17.27 -24.52
C VAL A 310 -20.44 -18.71 -24.80
N MET A 311 -21.52 -18.88 -25.58
CA MET A 311 -21.97 -20.19 -26.05
C MET A 311 -21.13 -20.62 -27.27
N VAL A 312 -20.24 -21.59 -27.10
CA VAL A 312 -19.50 -22.22 -28.20
C VAL A 312 -20.28 -23.43 -28.69
N VAL A 313 -20.84 -23.37 -29.90
CA VAL A 313 -21.49 -24.51 -30.55
C VAL A 313 -20.43 -25.29 -31.32
N VAL A 314 -20.16 -26.54 -30.92
CA VAL A 314 -19.24 -27.46 -31.62
C VAL A 314 -20.06 -28.57 -32.30
N SER A 315 -19.95 -28.72 -33.62
CA SER A 315 -20.52 -29.87 -34.35
C SER A 315 -19.43 -30.90 -34.66
N VAL A 316 -19.67 -32.18 -34.34
CA VAL A 316 -18.74 -33.29 -34.61
C VAL A 316 -19.32 -34.21 -35.69
N GLN A 317 -18.54 -34.55 -36.71
CA GLN A 317 -18.89 -35.55 -37.74
C GLN A 317 -17.86 -36.68 -37.76
N VAL A 318 -18.32 -37.94 -37.82
CA VAL A 318 -17.47 -39.15 -37.80
C VAL A 318 -17.67 -39.94 -39.12
N ARG A 319 -16.59 -40.42 -39.74
CA ARG A 319 -16.64 -41.43 -40.82
C ARG A 319 -15.63 -42.57 -40.57
N PRO A 320 -15.99 -43.84 -40.80
CA PRO A 320 -15.08 -44.98 -40.62
C PRO A 320 -14.28 -45.31 -41.90
N ARG A 321 -13.05 -45.81 -41.72
CA ARG A 321 -12.17 -46.31 -42.81
C ARG A 321 -12.17 -47.85 -42.78
N LEU A 322 -12.58 -48.48 -43.88
CA LEU A 322 -12.52 -49.95 -44.06
C LEU A 322 -11.13 -50.38 -44.54
N THR A 323 -10.58 -51.47 -43.98
CA THR A 323 -9.39 -52.15 -44.51
C THR A 323 -9.58 -53.68 -44.58
N GLY A 324 -8.99 -54.28 -45.61
CA GLY A 324 -8.72 -55.71 -45.84
C GLY A 324 -7.72 -55.79 -47.02
N ASN A 325 -6.74 -56.68 -47.14
CA ASN A 325 -6.51 -58.00 -46.55
C ASN A 325 -4.99 -58.35 -46.53
N SER A 326 -4.58 -59.09 -45.48
CA SER A 326 -3.59 -60.18 -45.39
C SER A 326 -2.14 -60.07 -45.93
N ALA A 327 -1.16 -59.94 -45.02
CA ALA A 327 -0.08 -60.91 -44.75
C ALA A 327 0.81 -60.46 -43.57
N GLY A 328 1.06 -61.34 -42.59
CA GLY A 328 2.14 -61.20 -41.58
C GLY A 328 1.72 -60.71 -40.19
N ASP A 329 1.48 -61.66 -39.29
CA ASP A 329 1.32 -61.58 -37.82
C ASP A 329 2.48 -60.81 -37.13
N SER A 330 2.40 -60.04 -36.04
CA SER A 330 1.36 -59.68 -35.05
C SER A 330 1.76 -58.33 -34.39
N ARG A 331 0.76 -57.54 -33.94
CA ARG A 331 0.76 -56.26 -33.16
C ARG A 331 0.46 -54.99 -33.97
N ARG A 332 -0.77 -54.47 -33.83
CA ARG A 332 -1.13 -53.03 -33.70
C ARG A 332 -2.65 -52.91 -33.45
N ARG A 333 -3.05 -52.07 -32.50
CA ARG A 333 -4.43 -51.59 -32.30
C ARG A 333 -4.47 -50.11 -32.65
N ASP A 334 -5.58 -49.71 -33.23
CA ASP A 334 -5.80 -48.56 -34.10
C ASP A 334 -5.83 -47.18 -33.41
N ASP A 335 -5.22 -46.21 -34.06
CA ASP A 335 -5.31 -44.77 -33.77
C ASP A 335 -6.59 -44.15 -34.37
N LEU A 336 -7.20 -43.19 -33.67
CA LEU A 336 -8.38 -42.44 -34.10
C LEU A 336 -8.06 -40.94 -34.04
N GLU A 337 -7.99 -40.25 -35.18
CA GLU A 337 -7.72 -38.81 -35.26
C GLU A 337 -9.02 -37.99 -35.28
N VAL A 338 -9.03 -36.88 -34.53
CA VAL A 338 -10.12 -35.87 -34.47
C VAL A 338 -9.60 -34.55 -35.02
N PHE A 339 -10.28 -33.97 -36.01
CA PHE A 339 -9.98 -32.62 -36.53
C PHE A 339 -10.91 -31.58 -35.91
N ILE A 340 -10.33 -30.46 -35.44
CA ILE A 340 -11.05 -29.26 -34.97
C ILE A 340 -10.67 -28.12 -35.92
N ASP A 341 -11.64 -27.60 -36.69
CA ASP A 341 -11.46 -26.39 -37.49
C ASP A 341 -12.26 -25.23 -36.87
N GLY A 342 -11.60 -24.12 -36.60
CA GLY A 342 -12.15 -22.96 -35.90
C GLY A 342 -12.04 -21.70 -36.75
N THR A 343 -13.15 -21.25 -37.34
CA THR A 343 -13.22 -19.97 -38.07
C THR A 343 -13.51 -18.80 -37.11
N ARG A 344 -12.63 -17.79 -37.09
CA ARG A 344 -12.75 -16.56 -36.29
C ARG A 344 -13.68 -15.53 -36.96
N SER A 345 -14.69 -15.05 -36.24
CA SER A 345 -15.42 -13.81 -36.57
C SER A 345 -14.83 -12.62 -35.80
N LYS A 346 -14.62 -11.49 -36.49
CA LYS A 346 -14.00 -10.25 -36.01
C LYS A 346 -15.01 -9.35 -35.27
N ARG A 347 -14.76 -8.98 -33.99
CA ARG A 347 -15.11 -7.67 -33.41
C ARG A 347 -14.11 -7.22 -32.33
N LYS A 348 -14.02 -5.89 -32.19
CA LYS A 348 -12.98 -4.97 -31.67
C LYS A 348 -12.44 -5.21 -30.24
N ASN A 349 -11.15 -4.90 -30.09
CA ASN A 349 -10.26 -5.01 -28.94
C ASN A 349 -10.61 -4.13 -27.72
N ILE A 350 -10.68 -4.75 -26.54
CA ILE A 350 -10.37 -4.18 -25.21
C ILE A 350 -9.36 -5.15 -24.59
N LYS A 351 -8.15 -4.69 -24.23
CA LYS A 351 -7.07 -5.52 -23.68
C LYS A 351 -7.28 -5.75 -22.18
N TRP A 352 -7.26 -7.02 -21.77
CA TRP A 352 -7.36 -7.52 -20.40
C TRP A 352 -6.03 -8.21 -20.03
N ASP A 353 -5.23 -7.61 -19.14
CA ASP A 353 -3.96 -8.19 -18.67
C ASP A 353 -3.89 -8.10 -17.13
N TYR A 354 -4.64 -8.94 -16.40
CA TYR A 354 -4.53 -9.00 -14.93
C TYR A 354 -4.58 -10.40 -14.29
N CYS A 355 -4.51 -11.49 -15.06
CA CYS A 355 -4.62 -12.85 -14.51
C CYS A 355 -3.37 -13.73 -14.72
N ARG A 356 -2.16 -13.15 -14.78
CA ARG A 356 -0.94 -13.97 -14.88
C ARG A 356 0.30 -13.32 -14.27
N ALA A 357 0.25 -13.00 -12.98
CA ALA A 357 1.43 -12.54 -12.23
C ALA A 357 1.42 -13.15 -10.83
N GLY A 358 1.79 -14.43 -10.76
CA GLY A 358 1.97 -15.15 -9.51
C GLY A 358 2.81 -16.38 -9.78
N HIS A 359 4.14 -16.19 -9.79
CA HIS A 359 5.17 -17.07 -9.23
C HIS A 359 6.53 -16.80 -9.90
N SER A 360 7.50 -16.41 -9.05
CA SER A 360 8.96 -16.37 -9.26
C SER A 360 9.51 -15.50 -10.41
N VAL A 361 10.47 -14.63 -10.08
CA VAL A 361 11.25 -13.70 -10.95
C VAL A 361 10.61 -12.33 -11.24
N GLY A 362 9.29 -12.21 -11.48
CA GLY A 362 8.67 -10.91 -11.84
C GLY A 362 8.40 -9.90 -10.70
N ASN A 363 8.43 -10.34 -9.43
CA ASN A 363 8.02 -9.49 -8.29
C ASN A 363 9.15 -8.62 -7.72
N GLY A 364 10.41 -8.92 -8.06
CA GLY A 364 11.58 -8.16 -7.63
C GLY A 364 11.67 -6.79 -8.30
N GLN A 365 11.67 -6.77 -9.65
CA GLN A 365 11.77 -5.52 -10.42
C GLN A 365 10.65 -4.53 -10.15
N ALA A 366 9.39 -4.98 -10.03
CA ALA A 366 8.27 -4.10 -9.71
C ALA A 366 8.38 -3.49 -8.30
N ARG A 367 8.86 -4.28 -7.34
CA ARG A 367 9.15 -3.81 -5.97
C ARG A 367 10.28 -2.77 -5.96
N PHE A 368 11.34 -2.99 -6.73
CA PHE A 368 12.46 -2.04 -6.81
C PHE A 368 12.07 -0.73 -7.49
N ALA A 369 11.32 -0.79 -8.59
CA ALA A 369 10.80 0.40 -9.25
C ALA A 369 9.87 1.23 -8.35
N ALA A 370 9.01 0.57 -7.57
CA ALA A 370 8.12 1.25 -6.63
C ALA A 370 8.89 1.92 -5.47
N MET A 371 9.91 1.26 -4.93
CA MET A 371 10.79 1.85 -3.90
C MET A 371 11.65 3.00 -4.45
N GLU A 372 12.19 2.87 -5.66
CA GLU A 372 12.97 3.95 -6.30
C GLU A 372 12.10 5.18 -6.59
N GLN A 373 10.87 4.98 -7.09
CA GLN A 373 9.91 6.06 -7.28
C GLN A 373 9.56 6.76 -5.95
N HIS A 374 9.38 5.96 -4.90
CA HIS A 374 9.17 6.44 -3.55
C HIS A 374 10.34 7.31 -3.07
N GLU A 375 11.57 6.80 -3.09
CA GLU A 375 12.79 7.48 -2.64
C GLU A 375 13.04 8.80 -3.41
N ASN A 376 12.81 8.80 -4.73
CA ASN A 376 12.91 9.99 -5.57
C ASN A 376 11.89 11.06 -5.17
N THR A 377 10.65 10.65 -4.89
CA THR A 377 9.58 11.54 -4.46
C THR A 377 9.89 12.11 -3.07
N VAL A 378 10.29 11.26 -2.12
CA VAL A 378 10.65 11.66 -0.75
C VAL A 378 11.83 12.63 -0.77
N SER A 379 12.86 12.39 -1.57
CA SER A 379 14.02 13.27 -1.69
C SER A 379 13.65 14.67 -2.17
N ARG A 380 12.73 14.79 -3.14
CA ARG A 380 12.22 16.08 -3.62
C ARG A 380 11.42 16.82 -2.54
N VAL A 381 10.57 16.09 -1.81
CA VAL A 381 9.77 16.65 -0.71
C VAL A 381 10.68 17.12 0.43
N ALA A 382 11.69 16.31 0.79
CA ALA A 382 12.68 16.63 1.80
C ALA A 382 13.47 17.91 1.45
N ALA A 383 13.95 18.03 0.21
CA ALA A 383 14.62 19.24 -0.27
C ALA A 383 13.72 20.49 -0.21
N ALA A 384 12.43 20.35 -0.55
CA ALA A 384 11.47 21.45 -0.43
C ALA A 384 11.26 21.87 1.04
N VAL A 385 11.09 20.90 1.94
CA VAL A 385 10.97 21.14 3.39
C VAL A 385 12.22 21.84 3.93
N GLN A 386 13.41 21.36 3.55
CA GLN A 386 14.68 21.98 3.93
C GLN A 386 14.73 23.44 3.50
N GLY A 387 14.34 23.76 2.26
CA GLY A 387 14.29 25.14 1.78
C GLY A 387 13.37 26.04 2.61
N PHE A 388 12.19 25.56 3.02
CA PHE A 388 11.32 26.32 3.94
C PHE A 388 11.93 26.48 5.33
N SER A 389 12.57 25.43 5.84
CA SER A 389 13.25 25.46 7.15
C SER A 389 14.38 26.49 7.17
N GLU A 390 15.22 26.55 6.15
CA GLU A 390 16.33 27.51 6.04
C GLU A 390 15.85 28.97 6.02
N ARG A 391 14.64 29.21 5.49
CA ARG A 391 14.00 30.55 5.49
C ARG A 391 13.18 30.83 6.75
N GLY A 392 12.98 29.85 7.63
CA GLY A 392 12.09 29.98 8.79
C GLY A 392 10.61 30.16 8.41
N GLU A 393 10.22 29.70 7.22
CA GLU A 393 8.87 29.87 6.68
C GLU A 393 7.98 28.67 7.04
N PRO A 394 6.75 28.90 7.53
CA PRO A 394 5.80 27.81 7.75
C PRO A 394 5.28 27.26 6.41
N TYR A 395 5.02 25.96 6.38
CA TYR A 395 4.40 25.27 5.25
C TYR A 395 3.26 24.36 5.71
N ARG A 396 2.47 23.87 4.75
CA ARG A 396 1.44 22.85 4.94
C ARG A 396 1.62 21.73 3.95
N ILE A 397 1.29 20.51 4.37
CA ILE A 397 1.26 19.35 3.49
C ILE A 397 -0.09 19.25 2.80
N PHE A 398 -0.07 18.97 1.50
CA PHE A 398 -1.23 18.59 0.71
C PHE A 398 -1.18 17.10 0.38
N HIS A 399 -2.23 16.40 0.79
CA HIS A 399 -2.36 14.95 0.72
C HIS A 399 -3.17 14.45 -0.50
N GLY A 400 -3.65 15.35 -1.37
CA GLY A 400 -4.57 15.01 -2.46
C GLY A 400 -6.04 14.85 -2.00
N SER A 401 -6.29 14.12 -0.91
CA SER A 401 -7.64 13.89 -0.35
C SER A 401 -7.65 14.02 1.19
N SER A 402 -8.81 14.39 1.78
CA SER A 402 -8.96 14.44 3.25
C SER A 402 -10.42 14.40 3.68
N ASN A 403 -10.74 13.51 4.63
CA ASN A 403 -12.07 13.40 5.27
C ASN A 403 -12.21 14.29 6.52
N THR A 404 -11.31 15.26 6.71
CA THR A 404 -11.39 16.16 7.87
C THR A 404 -12.53 17.16 7.73
N THR A 405 -13.19 17.48 8.85
CA THR A 405 -14.24 18.50 8.88
C THR A 405 -13.75 19.95 8.94
N ARG A 406 -12.43 20.15 8.83
CA ARG A 406 -11.76 21.45 8.98
C ARG A 406 -11.64 22.20 7.64
N PRO A 407 -11.87 23.52 7.58
CA PRO A 407 -11.69 24.30 6.36
C PRO A 407 -10.20 24.46 5.98
N ARG A 408 -9.91 24.53 4.66
CA ARG A 408 -8.56 24.77 4.13
C ARG A 408 -8.18 26.27 4.26
N VAL A 409 -6.91 26.55 4.57
CA VAL A 409 -6.36 27.92 4.69
C VAL A 409 -5.24 28.09 3.64
N PRO A 410 -5.15 29.23 2.92
CA PRO A 410 -4.04 29.49 2.00
C PRO A 410 -2.71 29.53 2.75
N ALA A 411 -1.71 28.78 2.28
CA ALA A 411 -0.36 28.72 2.85
C ALA A 411 0.64 28.26 1.76
N ASN A 412 1.93 28.28 2.07
CA ASN A 412 2.93 27.53 1.31
C ASN A 412 2.57 26.04 1.37
N ILE A 413 2.43 25.38 0.21
CA ILE A 413 1.97 23.99 0.12
C ILE A 413 3.10 23.10 -0.41
N ILE A 414 3.34 21.99 0.27
CA ILE A 414 4.15 20.88 -0.21
C ILE A 414 3.20 19.73 -0.57
N ASP A 415 3.21 19.35 -1.84
CA ASP A 415 2.35 18.29 -2.35
C ASP A 415 3.02 16.93 -2.17
N ILE A 416 2.35 16.02 -1.45
CA ILE A 416 2.78 14.63 -1.30
C ILE A 416 1.77 13.65 -1.89
N SER A 417 0.76 14.13 -2.63
CA SER A 417 -0.35 13.31 -3.16
C SER A 417 0.11 12.14 -4.03
N ALA A 418 1.31 12.23 -4.62
CA ALA A 418 1.94 11.15 -5.35
C ALA A 418 2.30 9.92 -4.47
N LEU A 419 2.54 10.11 -3.17
CA LEU A 419 2.82 9.05 -2.21
C LEU A 419 1.54 8.29 -1.84
N SER A 420 1.04 7.47 -2.75
CA SER A 420 -0.29 6.83 -2.70
C SER A 420 -0.30 5.34 -3.07
N ASN A 421 0.86 4.68 -3.01
CA ASN A 421 1.05 3.29 -3.42
C ASN A 421 1.17 2.33 -2.22
N VAL A 422 0.62 1.13 -2.39
CA VAL A 422 1.02 -0.05 -1.60
C VAL A 422 2.28 -0.60 -2.26
N VAL A 423 3.42 -0.34 -1.64
CA VAL A 423 4.74 -0.58 -2.23
C VAL A 423 5.12 -2.06 -2.21
N LEU A 424 4.76 -2.76 -1.13
CA LEU A 424 5.06 -4.18 -0.96
C LEU A 424 4.05 -4.84 -0.04
N ILE A 425 3.73 -6.10 -0.31
CA ILE A 425 3.07 -7.02 0.63
C ILE A 425 3.98 -8.22 0.84
N ASP A 426 4.42 -8.43 2.08
CA ASP A 426 5.19 -9.60 2.50
C ASP A 426 4.24 -10.61 3.16
N VAL A 427 3.85 -11.64 2.42
CA VAL A 427 2.91 -12.67 2.87
C VAL A 427 3.51 -13.50 4.01
N LYS A 428 4.82 -13.76 3.98
CA LYS A 428 5.50 -14.57 5.02
C LYS A 428 5.54 -13.81 6.34
N LYS A 429 5.92 -12.54 6.31
CA LYS A 429 5.94 -11.66 7.50
C LYS A 429 4.56 -11.15 7.89
N ARG A 430 3.58 -11.25 6.99
CA ARG A 430 2.26 -10.63 7.09
C ARG A 430 2.40 -9.13 7.35
N THR A 431 3.17 -8.45 6.50
CA THR A 431 3.32 -6.98 6.55
C THR A 431 3.09 -6.34 5.19
N ALA A 432 2.77 -5.05 5.18
CA ALA A 432 2.70 -4.24 3.98
C ALA A 432 3.51 -2.95 4.17
N LEU A 433 4.28 -2.56 3.15
CA LEU A 433 4.84 -1.21 3.05
C LEU A 433 3.86 -0.33 2.28
N VAL A 434 3.42 0.75 2.93
CA VAL A 434 2.29 1.57 2.48
C VAL A 434 2.66 3.04 2.58
N GLU A 435 2.46 3.77 1.48
CA GLU A 435 2.61 5.23 1.44
C GLU A 435 1.41 5.93 2.14
N PRO A 436 1.60 7.15 2.69
CA PRO A 436 0.63 7.81 3.57
C PRO A 436 -0.73 8.11 2.92
N ASN A 437 -0.80 8.28 1.60
CA ASN A 437 -2.05 8.64 0.92
C ASN A 437 -2.78 7.43 0.31
N VAL A 438 -2.37 6.20 0.61
CA VAL A 438 -3.16 5.00 0.27
C VAL A 438 -4.47 5.00 1.07
N PRO A 439 -5.64 5.06 0.42
CA PRO A 439 -6.94 4.94 1.09
C PRO A 439 -7.25 3.50 1.50
N MET A 440 -8.11 3.31 2.51
CA MET A 440 -8.44 2.00 3.07
C MET A 440 -9.00 1.02 2.05
N ASP A 441 -9.85 1.47 1.13
CA ASP A 441 -10.37 0.60 0.07
C ASP A 441 -9.25 0.04 -0.82
N ARG A 442 -8.31 0.88 -1.25
CA ARG A 442 -7.16 0.44 -2.06
C ARG A 442 -6.21 -0.47 -1.25
N LEU A 443 -6.02 -0.19 0.04
CA LEU A 443 -5.22 -1.05 0.91
C LEU A 443 -5.84 -2.44 1.08
N VAL A 444 -7.15 -2.51 1.30
CA VAL A 444 -7.90 -3.76 1.39
C VAL A 444 -7.88 -4.50 0.05
N GLU A 445 -8.11 -3.81 -1.07
CA GLU A 445 -8.01 -4.41 -2.42
C GLU A 445 -6.63 -4.97 -2.74
N ALA A 446 -5.56 -4.35 -2.25
CA ALA A 446 -4.21 -4.84 -2.45
C ALA A 446 -3.89 -6.07 -1.60
N THR A 447 -4.45 -6.16 -0.39
CA THR A 447 -4.10 -7.20 0.61
C THR A 447 -4.99 -8.45 0.54
N LEU A 448 -6.29 -8.29 0.24
CA LEU A 448 -7.25 -9.41 0.12
C LEU A 448 -6.82 -10.54 -0.84
N PRO A 449 -6.21 -10.29 -2.02
CA PRO A 449 -5.76 -11.36 -2.91
C PRO A 449 -4.75 -12.32 -2.26
N TYR A 450 -4.05 -11.87 -1.22
CA TYR A 450 -3.08 -12.65 -0.46
C TYR A 450 -3.70 -13.33 0.77
N GLY A 451 -5.02 -13.26 0.95
CA GLY A 451 -5.69 -13.78 2.15
C GLY A 451 -5.34 -12.97 3.41
N LEU A 452 -5.03 -11.68 3.26
CA LEU A 452 -4.60 -10.81 4.35
C LEU A 452 -5.42 -9.51 4.37
N VAL A 453 -5.58 -8.91 5.55
CA VAL A 453 -6.17 -7.58 5.73
C VAL A 453 -5.47 -6.82 6.87
N PRO A 454 -5.55 -5.48 6.90
CA PRO A 454 -5.15 -4.71 8.08
C PRO A 454 -5.96 -5.13 9.33
N PRO A 455 -5.34 -5.21 10.52
CA PRO A 455 -6.04 -5.54 11.78
C PRO A 455 -7.11 -4.50 12.15
N VAL A 456 -6.86 -3.24 11.81
CA VAL A 456 -7.79 -2.12 11.96
C VAL A 456 -7.99 -1.51 10.58
N VAL A 457 -9.22 -1.53 10.09
CA VAL A 457 -9.63 -0.89 8.83
C VAL A 457 -10.63 0.19 9.19
N MET A 458 -10.35 1.43 8.81
CA MET A 458 -11.31 2.51 9.01
C MET A 458 -12.53 2.30 8.12
N GLU A 459 -13.71 2.44 8.70
CA GLU A 459 -14.97 2.02 8.07
C GLU A 459 -15.38 2.93 6.89
N PHE A 460 -14.66 4.05 6.72
CA PHE A 460 -14.77 4.94 5.57
C PHE A 460 -13.65 4.67 4.55
N PRO A 461 -13.98 4.18 3.34
CA PRO A 461 -13.03 3.81 2.28
C PRO A 461 -11.96 4.86 1.98
N GLY A 462 -12.31 6.15 2.05
CA GLY A 462 -11.43 7.26 1.70
C GLY A 462 -10.43 7.70 2.75
N ILE A 463 -10.47 7.14 3.97
CA ILE A 463 -9.48 7.48 4.98
C ILE A 463 -8.14 6.86 4.58
N THR A 464 -7.06 7.66 4.60
CA THR A 464 -5.73 7.20 4.19
C THR A 464 -4.97 6.59 5.35
N ALA A 465 -4.04 5.68 5.06
CA ALA A 465 -3.19 5.05 6.08
C ALA A 465 -2.41 6.08 6.91
N GLY A 466 -1.86 7.13 6.29
CA GLY A 466 -1.11 8.18 6.99
C GLY A 466 -2.02 9.07 7.84
N GLY A 467 -3.24 9.34 7.36
CA GLY A 467 -4.29 9.97 8.16
C GLY A 467 -4.72 9.10 9.34
N GLY A 468 -4.74 7.78 9.13
CA GLY A 468 -4.97 6.74 10.12
C GLY A 468 -3.97 6.84 11.29
N PHE A 469 -2.68 6.80 10.95
CA PHE A 469 -1.56 6.86 11.91
C PHE A 469 -1.48 8.21 12.63
N SER A 470 -1.58 9.31 11.88
CA SER A 470 -1.48 10.66 12.44
C SER A 470 -2.74 11.08 13.21
N GLY A 471 -3.88 10.42 12.96
CA GLY A 471 -5.16 10.63 13.62
C GLY A 471 -5.39 9.70 14.80
N THR A 472 -6.65 9.59 15.24
CA THR A 472 -7.06 8.70 16.35
C THR A 472 -7.47 7.32 15.85
N SER A 473 -8.35 7.24 14.85
CA SER A 473 -8.65 6.02 14.07
C SER A 473 -8.94 4.78 14.91
N GLY A 474 -10.01 4.83 15.71
CA GLY A 474 -10.57 3.70 16.44
C GLY A 474 -11.81 3.15 15.74
N GLU A 475 -11.96 1.83 15.66
CA GLU A 475 -13.00 1.14 14.90
C GLU A 475 -13.51 -0.08 15.66
N SER A 476 -14.47 -0.82 15.08
CA SER A 476 -15.06 -2.02 15.69
C SER A 476 -14.04 -3.10 16.09
N SER A 477 -12.85 -3.18 15.47
CA SER A 477 -11.78 -4.11 15.88
C SER A 477 -10.78 -3.52 16.89
N SER A 478 -10.89 -2.22 17.22
CA SER A 478 -9.91 -1.50 18.03
C SER A 478 -9.87 -1.89 19.50
N PHE A 479 -10.94 -2.47 20.05
CA PHE A 479 -10.90 -3.04 21.40
C PHE A 479 -9.84 -4.15 21.51
N ARG A 480 -9.60 -4.89 20.43
CA ARG A 480 -8.62 -5.98 20.33
C ARG A 480 -7.26 -5.46 19.85
N HIS A 481 -7.26 -4.69 18.76
CA HIS A 481 -6.02 -4.31 18.07
C HIS A 481 -5.46 -2.93 18.43
N GLY A 482 -6.16 -2.16 19.27
CA GLY A 482 -5.79 -0.77 19.55
C GLY A 482 -6.22 0.18 18.44
N PHE A 483 -5.66 1.39 18.45
CA PHE A 483 -5.85 2.34 17.38
C PHE A 483 -5.08 1.91 16.12
N PHE A 484 -5.37 2.51 14.96
CA PHE A 484 -4.68 2.12 13.72
C PHE A 484 -3.14 2.17 13.82
N ASN A 485 -2.58 3.16 14.54
CA ASN A 485 -1.14 3.26 14.76
C ASN A 485 -0.54 2.06 15.51
N ASP A 486 -1.32 1.32 16.31
CA ASP A 486 -0.86 0.12 17.01
C ASP A 486 -0.70 -1.08 16.06
N SER A 487 -1.18 -0.94 14.82
CA SER A 487 -0.91 -1.89 13.74
C SER A 487 0.36 -1.56 12.94
N ILE A 488 0.99 -0.40 13.19
CA ILE A 488 2.20 0.05 12.49
C ILE A 488 3.44 -0.44 13.24
N ILE A 489 4.43 -0.92 12.49
CA ILE A 489 5.70 -1.46 12.98
C ILE A 489 6.79 -0.38 12.96
N GLU A 490 6.88 0.34 11.84
CA GLU A 490 7.86 1.40 11.59
C GLU A 490 7.25 2.46 10.67
N VAL A 491 7.69 3.70 10.84
CA VAL A 491 7.41 4.80 9.90
C VAL A 491 8.70 5.45 9.42
N GLU A 492 8.70 5.88 8.16
CA GLU A 492 9.62 6.87 7.62
C GLU A 492 8.97 8.25 7.69
N MET A 493 9.73 9.25 8.11
CA MET A 493 9.26 10.62 8.28
C MET A 493 10.27 11.64 7.79
N ILE A 494 9.76 12.71 7.16
CA ILE A 494 10.51 13.95 6.91
C ILE A 494 10.28 14.91 8.09
N LEU A 495 11.35 15.26 8.81
CA LEU A 495 11.33 16.20 9.93
C LEU A 495 11.18 17.65 9.45
N GLY A 496 10.98 18.59 10.38
CA GLY A 496 10.75 20.00 10.05
C GLY A 496 11.93 20.70 9.34
N ASN A 497 13.14 20.13 9.44
CA ASN A 497 14.35 20.58 8.75
C ASN A 497 14.61 19.88 7.39
N GLY A 498 13.77 18.92 7.00
CA GLY A 498 13.95 18.13 5.78
C GLY A 498 14.73 16.83 5.97
N GLU A 499 15.23 16.54 7.18
CA GLU A 499 15.89 15.25 7.46
C GLU A 499 14.89 14.10 7.34
N ILE A 500 15.27 13.04 6.62
CA ILE A 500 14.50 11.80 6.50
C ILE A 500 14.97 10.86 7.61
N VAL A 501 14.04 10.42 8.46
CA VAL A 501 14.33 9.53 9.59
C VAL A 501 13.36 8.36 9.62
N LYS A 502 13.81 7.25 10.23
CA LYS A 502 12.95 6.14 10.62
C LYS A 502 12.58 6.23 12.09
N ALA A 503 11.38 5.79 12.42
CA ALA A 503 10.91 5.70 13.80
C ALA A 503 10.07 4.42 14.00
N SER A 504 10.36 3.69 15.06
CA SER A 504 9.72 2.45 15.48
C SER A 504 9.77 2.33 17.00
N THR A 505 9.29 1.23 17.56
CA THR A 505 9.42 0.98 19.01
C THR A 505 10.88 0.78 19.46
N SER A 506 11.80 0.47 18.55
CA SER A 506 13.23 0.29 18.82
C SER A 506 14.11 1.45 18.36
N GLU A 507 13.67 2.23 17.38
CA GLU A 507 14.40 3.39 16.85
C GLU A 507 13.57 4.66 17.03
N ARG A 508 14.08 5.66 17.76
CA ARG A 508 13.36 6.91 18.07
C ARG A 508 11.91 6.67 18.59
N PRO A 509 11.74 5.83 19.64
CA PRO A 509 10.41 5.44 20.12
C PRO A 509 9.56 6.63 20.58
N ASP A 510 10.20 7.70 21.08
CA ASP A 510 9.50 8.92 21.47
C ASP A 510 8.94 9.70 20.29
N LEU A 511 9.60 9.69 19.12
CA LEU A 511 9.02 10.20 17.88
C LEU A 511 7.89 9.30 17.37
N PHE A 512 8.11 7.98 17.35
CA PHE A 512 7.13 7.02 16.86
C PHE A 512 5.80 7.13 17.63
N HIS A 513 5.86 7.08 18.97
CA HIS A 513 4.69 7.22 19.82
C HIS A 513 4.14 8.65 19.85
N GLY A 514 5.01 9.67 19.79
CA GLY A 514 4.60 11.07 19.83
C GLY A 514 3.95 11.56 18.54
N ALA A 515 4.33 11.01 17.38
CA ALA A 515 3.79 11.38 16.07
C ALA A 515 2.39 10.78 15.83
N ALA A 516 2.13 9.60 16.40
CA ALA A 516 0.81 8.97 16.38
C ALA A 516 -0.23 9.87 17.09
N GLY A 517 -1.33 10.17 16.42
CA GLY A 517 -2.36 11.09 16.94
C GLY A 517 -1.99 12.58 16.95
N ALA A 518 -0.75 12.95 16.62
CA ALA A 518 -0.30 14.35 16.59
C ALA A 518 -0.64 15.09 15.28
N LEU A 519 -1.46 14.50 14.41
CA LEU A 519 -1.96 15.13 13.17
C LEU A 519 -0.84 15.60 12.23
N GLY A 520 0.33 14.93 12.24
CA GLY A 520 1.49 15.29 11.41
C GLY A 520 2.13 16.63 11.82
N THR A 521 2.16 16.97 13.11
CA THR A 521 2.78 18.22 13.61
C THR A 521 4.23 18.03 14.09
N LEU A 522 4.73 16.80 14.09
CA LEU A 522 6.12 16.45 14.41
C LEU A 522 6.96 16.11 13.17
N GLY A 523 6.32 16.03 11.99
CA GLY A 523 6.95 15.67 10.73
C GLY A 523 5.91 15.12 9.76
N THR A 524 6.35 14.83 8.54
CA THR A 524 5.53 14.27 7.46
C THR A 524 5.86 12.81 7.29
N VAL A 525 4.91 11.91 7.59
CA VAL A 525 5.07 10.48 7.32
C VAL A 525 5.09 10.24 5.82
N THR A 526 6.06 9.48 5.34
CA THR A 526 6.28 9.17 3.91
C THR A 526 6.10 7.70 3.60
N LEU A 527 6.41 6.80 4.54
CA LEU A 527 6.25 5.35 4.38
C LEU A 527 5.91 4.71 5.72
N MET A 528 5.13 3.64 5.72
CA MET A 528 4.78 2.90 6.93
C MET A 528 4.85 1.40 6.66
N GLU A 529 5.47 0.65 7.57
CA GLU A 529 5.33 -0.80 7.60
C GLU A 529 4.15 -1.16 8.51
N LEU A 530 3.10 -1.73 7.92
CA LEU A 530 1.85 -2.10 8.57
C LEU A 530 1.80 -3.62 8.75
N ARG A 531 1.45 -4.09 9.96
CA ARG A 531 1.12 -5.49 10.22
C ARG A 531 -0.21 -5.86 9.57
N LEU A 532 -0.30 -7.07 9.03
CA LEU A 532 -1.51 -7.67 8.48
C LEU A 532 -1.95 -8.88 9.32
N VAL A 533 -3.22 -9.24 9.22
CA VAL A 533 -3.82 -10.45 9.79
C VAL A 533 -4.47 -11.28 8.69
N GLU A 534 -4.73 -12.54 8.99
CA GLU A 534 -5.42 -13.45 8.08
C GLU A 534 -6.84 -12.95 7.81
N ALA A 535 -7.19 -12.86 6.52
CA ALA A 535 -8.53 -12.56 6.07
C ALA A 535 -9.36 -13.84 6.07
N LYS A 536 -10.62 -13.72 6.50
CA LYS A 536 -11.65 -14.77 6.37
C LYS A 536 -12.70 -14.34 5.36
N LYS A 537 -13.45 -15.30 4.82
CA LYS A 537 -14.48 -14.99 3.80
C LYS A 537 -15.62 -14.15 4.35
N PHE A 538 -16.03 -14.40 5.59
CA PHE A 538 -17.22 -13.79 6.19
C PHE A 538 -16.94 -13.29 7.61
N VAL A 539 -17.80 -12.36 8.04
CA VAL A 539 -17.98 -11.98 9.44
C VAL A 539 -19.36 -12.47 9.88
N LYS A 540 -19.37 -13.48 10.75
CA LYS A 540 -20.58 -13.90 11.47
C LYS A 540 -20.95 -12.79 12.44
N THR A 541 -21.98 -12.04 12.11
CA THR A 541 -22.36 -10.81 12.81
C THR A 541 -23.64 -11.02 13.59
N THR A 542 -23.64 -10.66 14.87
CA THR A 542 -24.79 -10.81 15.77
C THR A 542 -25.25 -9.45 16.28
N TYR A 543 -26.55 -9.17 16.14
CA TYR A 543 -27.20 -7.97 16.65
C TYR A 543 -27.98 -8.32 17.92
N LEU A 544 -27.51 -7.88 19.08
CA LEU A 544 -28.17 -8.10 20.37
C LEU A 544 -29.00 -6.89 20.76
N ARG A 545 -30.32 -7.06 20.86
CA ARG A 545 -31.27 -5.99 21.25
C ARG A 545 -31.28 -5.77 22.77
N LEU A 546 -31.19 -4.52 23.22
CA LEU A 546 -31.19 -4.12 24.65
C LEU A 546 -32.11 -2.92 24.89
N ASN A 547 -32.72 -2.82 26.06
CA ASN A 547 -33.86 -1.92 26.31
C ASN A 547 -33.51 -0.65 27.09
N SER A 548 -32.24 -0.45 27.40
CA SER A 548 -31.74 0.75 28.04
C SER A 548 -30.31 1.07 27.63
N VAL A 549 -29.95 2.35 27.76
CA VAL A 549 -28.57 2.83 27.54
C VAL A 549 -27.58 2.13 28.48
N SER A 550 -27.95 1.96 29.75
CA SER A 550 -27.08 1.33 30.75
C SER A 550 -26.79 -0.13 30.45
N GLU A 551 -27.79 -0.88 29.99
CA GLU A 551 -27.59 -2.27 29.55
C GLU A 551 -26.68 -2.33 28.33
N ALA A 552 -26.86 -1.44 27.35
CA ALA A 552 -26.01 -1.38 26.16
C ALA A 552 -24.56 -1.05 26.49
N ILE A 553 -24.30 -0.07 27.35
CA ILE A 553 -22.94 0.29 27.78
C ILE A 553 -22.29 -0.86 28.57
N GLY A 554 -23.04 -1.53 29.45
CA GLY A 554 -22.53 -2.68 30.18
C GLY A 554 -22.24 -3.87 29.26
N GLN A 555 -23.12 -4.12 28.29
CA GLN A 555 -22.98 -5.24 27.37
C GLN A 555 -21.85 -5.02 26.37
N VAL A 556 -21.72 -3.82 25.76
CA VAL A 556 -20.60 -3.55 24.84
C VAL A 556 -19.25 -3.71 25.55
N HIS A 557 -19.15 -3.30 26.83
CA HIS A 557 -17.96 -3.52 27.63
C HIS A 557 -17.68 -5.01 27.83
N LYS A 558 -18.72 -5.79 28.18
CA LYS A 558 -18.60 -7.24 28.39
C LYS A 558 -18.11 -7.97 27.14
N GLU A 559 -18.65 -7.62 25.97
CA GLU A 559 -18.28 -8.26 24.69
C GLU A 559 -16.80 -8.04 24.31
N THR A 560 -16.15 -7.00 24.83
CA THR A 560 -14.70 -6.79 24.62
C THR A 560 -13.84 -7.86 25.30
N GLY A 561 -14.37 -8.56 26.32
CA GLY A 561 -13.68 -9.64 27.01
C GLY A 561 -13.84 -11.01 26.34
N ASP A 562 -14.69 -11.14 25.33
CA ASP A 562 -14.86 -12.39 24.60
C ASP A 562 -13.77 -12.55 23.53
N PHE A 563 -12.92 -13.56 23.72
CA PHE A 563 -11.81 -13.84 22.83
C PHE A 563 -12.25 -14.36 21.44
N GLN A 564 -13.51 -14.75 21.27
CA GLN A 564 -14.09 -15.14 19.98
C GLN A 564 -14.49 -13.94 19.12
N ASN A 565 -14.72 -12.77 19.72
CA ASN A 565 -15.13 -11.59 18.97
C ASN A 565 -13.91 -10.92 18.31
N ASP A 566 -13.95 -10.75 17.00
CA ASP A 566 -12.96 -9.96 16.25
C ASP A 566 -13.40 -8.49 16.12
N TYR A 567 -14.71 -8.26 16.15
CA TYR A 567 -15.33 -6.94 16.04
C TYR A 567 -16.39 -6.75 17.12
N VAL A 568 -16.43 -5.56 17.73
CA VAL A 568 -17.44 -5.13 18.70
C VAL A 568 -17.74 -3.65 18.49
N ASP A 569 -18.99 -3.32 18.18
CA ASP A 569 -19.52 -1.96 18.23
C ASP A 569 -20.98 -1.96 18.67
N GLY A 570 -21.65 -0.81 18.61
CA GLY A 570 -23.05 -0.73 18.97
C GLY A 570 -23.72 0.54 18.46
N ILE A 571 -25.05 0.50 18.44
CA ILE A 571 -25.89 1.62 18.03
C ILE A 571 -26.99 1.82 19.06
N LEU A 572 -27.08 3.02 19.61
CA LEU A 572 -28.23 3.46 20.38
C LEU A 572 -29.20 4.22 19.47
N PHE A 573 -30.36 3.64 19.17
CA PHE A 573 -31.41 4.29 18.38
C PHE A 573 -32.30 5.21 19.22
N SER A 574 -32.43 4.92 20.51
CA SER A 574 -33.11 5.76 21.50
C SER A 574 -32.70 5.34 22.90
N LYS A 575 -33.24 6.01 23.92
CA LYS A 575 -33.08 5.59 25.32
C LYS A 575 -33.56 4.16 25.62
N HIS A 576 -34.44 3.61 24.78
CA HIS A 576 -35.09 2.31 24.97
C HIS A 576 -34.77 1.28 23.87
N HIS A 577 -33.87 1.61 22.96
CA HIS A 577 -33.48 0.74 21.85
C HIS A 577 -31.98 0.87 21.62
N GLY A 578 -31.22 0.02 22.31
CA GLY A 578 -29.80 -0.19 22.05
C GLY A 578 -29.58 -1.51 21.31
N VAL A 579 -28.54 -1.56 20.49
CA VAL A 579 -28.10 -2.78 19.81
C VAL A 579 -26.59 -2.91 19.94
N ILE A 580 -26.12 -4.04 20.45
CA ILE A 580 -24.70 -4.40 20.42
C ILE A 580 -24.45 -5.31 19.24
N ILE A 581 -23.38 -5.02 18.51
CA ILE A 581 -23.02 -5.69 17.28
C ILE A 581 -21.69 -6.38 17.54
N THR A 582 -21.67 -7.70 17.43
CA THR A 582 -20.43 -8.50 17.54
C THR A 582 -20.17 -9.22 16.23
N GLY A 583 -18.90 -9.34 15.86
CA GLY A 583 -18.46 -10.00 14.62
C GLY A 583 -17.37 -11.02 14.89
N GLN A 584 -17.50 -12.20 14.29
CA GLN A 584 -16.50 -13.28 14.33
C GLN A 584 -16.07 -13.62 12.90
N LEU A 585 -14.77 -13.59 12.64
CA LEU A 585 -14.18 -13.96 11.35
C LEU A 585 -14.35 -15.46 11.12
N THR A 586 -14.88 -15.84 9.95
CA THR A 586 -15.15 -17.25 9.62
C THR A 586 -15.07 -17.50 8.11
N ASP A 587 -14.54 -18.66 7.73
CA ASP A 587 -14.61 -19.17 6.35
C ASP A 587 -15.93 -19.93 6.09
N ASP A 588 -16.59 -20.35 7.16
CA ASP A 588 -17.80 -21.16 7.12
C ASP A 588 -19.05 -20.29 7.20
N LYS A 589 -19.94 -20.47 6.23
CA LYS A 589 -21.30 -19.92 6.21
C LYS A 589 -22.29 -21.07 5.98
N PRO A 590 -23.24 -21.34 6.89
CA PRO A 590 -24.24 -22.36 6.66
C PRO A 590 -25.14 -22.04 5.45
N ASP A 591 -25.57 -23.07 4.71
CA ASP A 591 -26.32 -22.91 3.45
C ASP A 591 -27.68 -22.21 3.63
N ASN A 592 -28.29 -22.34 4.80
CA ASN A 592 -29.57 -21.74 5.13
C ASN A 592 -29.49 -20.24 5.44
N PHE A 593 -28.30 -19.64 5.51
CA PHE A 593 -28.13 -18.20 5.71
C PHE A 593 -27.87 -17.50 4.37
N PRO A 594 -28.74 -16.55 3.95
CA PRO A 594 -28.47 -15.72 2.79
C PRO A 594 -27.27 -14.79 3.07
N LEU A 595 -26.53 -14.44 2.01
CA LEU A 595 -25.51 -13.40 2.08
C LEU A 595 -26.20 -12.04 2.28
N GLN A 596 -25.67 -11.25 3.21
CA GLN A 596 -26.11 -9.88 3.42
C GLN A 596 -25.00 -8.92 2.97
N THR A 597 -25.33 -8.01 2.06
CA THR A 597 -24.45 -6.96 1.53
C THR A 597 -25.02 -5.59 1.86
N PHE A 598 -24.19 -4.55 1.80
CA PHE A 598 -24.59 -3.18 2.10
C PHE A 598 -24.13 -2.17 1.06
N SER A 599 -23.21 -2.54 0.17
CA SER A 599 -22.49 -1.62 -0.72
C SER A 599 -23.20 -1.28 -2.03
N ASP A 600 -24.23 -2.04 -2.43
CA ASP A 600 -24.94 -1.79 -3.68
C ASP A 600 -26.10 -0.82 -3.51
N ALA A 601 -26.47 -0.12 -4.59
CA ALA A 601 -27.50 0.92 -4.54
C ALA A 601 -28.87 0.42 -4.04
N ALA A 602 -29.18 -0.86 -4.32
CA ALA A 602 -30.41 -1.51 -3.87
C ALA A 602 -30.36 -1.97 -2.40
N ASP A 603 -29.16 -2.13 -1.84
CA ASP A 603 -28.98 -2.64 -0.48
C ASP A 603 -29.52 -1.66 0.56
N PRO A 604 -29.98 -2.16 1.73
CA PRO A 604 -30.30 -1.29 2.85
C PRO A 604 -29.02 -0.60 3.35
N TRP A 605 -29.18 0.58 3.96
CA TRP A 605 -28.09 1.17 4.73
C TRP A 605 -27.92 0.37 6.03
N PHE A 606 -26.69 0.05 6.41
CA PHE A 606 -26.41 -0.87 7.50
C PHE A 606 -27.17 -0.54 8.80
N TYR A 607 -27.12 0.70 9.28
CA TYR A 607 -27.81 1.07 10.52
C TYR A 607 -29.34 0.93 10.44
N LEU A 608 -29.96 1.16 9.27
CA LEU A 608 -31.40 0.96 9.07
C LEU A 608 -31.75 -0.52 9.06
N HIS A 609 -30.90 -1.34 8.46
CA HIS A 609 -31.04 -2.80 8.47
C HIS A 609 -30.99 -3.34 9.89
N VAL A 610 -29.98 -2.92 10.67
CA VAL A 610 -29.86 -3.27 12.09
C VAL A 610 -31.09 -2.81 12.88
N GLN A 611 -31.58 -1.59 12.64
CA GLN A 611 -32.80 -1.09 13.28
C GLN A 611 -34.00 -1.99 12.96
N GLN A 612 -34.24 -2.27 11.67
CA GLN A 612 -35.37 -3.08 11.20
C GLN A 612 -35.34 -4.51 11.75
N LYS A 613 -34.15 -5.12 11.84
CA LYS A 613 -33.98 -6.48 12.37
C LYS A 613 -34.22 -6.58 13.88
N THR A 614 -34.11 -5.46 14.60
CA THR A 614 -34.11 -5.45 16.08
C THR A 614 -35.27 -4.68 16.71
N GLU A 615 -36.03 -3.90 15.94
CA GLU A 615 -37.15 -3.10 16.48
C GLU A 615 -38.29 -3.96 17.04
N ASN A 616 -38.57 -5.11 16.42
CA ASN A 616 -39.74 -5.94 16.72
C ASN A 616 -39.39 -7.24 17.48
N ILE A 617 -38.13 -7.44 17.86
CA ILE A 617 -37.70 -8.59 18.66
C ILE A 617 -37.68 -8.22 20.15
N ALA A 618 -37.84 -9.20 21.02
CA ALA A 618 -37.82 -8.97 22.46
C ALA A 618 -36.42 -8.48 22.93
N PRO A 619 -36.34 -7.64 23.97
CA PRO A 619 -35.07 -7.35 24.64
C PRO A 619 -34.28 -8.62 24.99
N PHE A 620 -32.96 -8.54 24.92
CA PHE A 620 -32.01 -9.64 25.06
C PHE A 620 -32.11 -10.75 24.00
N SER A 621 -32.91 -10.56 22.96
CA SER A 621 -32.90 -11.42 21.77
C SER A 621 -31.84 -10.97 20.78
N SER A 622 -31.32 -11.92 20.01
CA SER A 622 -30.29 -11.66 19.01
C SER A 622 -30.67 -12.19 17.64
N VAL A 623 -30.16 -11.52 16.60
CA VAL A 623 -30.24 -11.98 15.20
C VAL A 623 -28.82 -12.14 14.68
N THR A 624 -28.52 -13.25 14.00
CA THR A 624 -27.20 -13.52 13.41
C THR A 624 -27.29 -13.56 11.89
N GLU A 625 -26.30 -12.95 11.24
CA GLU A 625 -26.13 -12.91 9.78
C GLU A 625 -24.67 -13.19 9.41
N TYR A 626 -24.41 -13.51 8.14
CA TYR A 626 -23.05 -13.71 7.62
C TYR A 626 -22.82 -12.70 6.50
N ILE A 627 -21.90 -11.78 6.75
CA ILE A 627 -21.59 -10.66 5.85
C ILE A 627 -20.22 -10.94 5.23
N PRO A 628 -20.03 -10.81 3.90
CA PRO A 628 -18.69 -10.87 3.30
C PRO A 628 -17.73 -9.91 4.01
N LEU A 629 -16.48 -10.33 4.23
CA LEU A 629 -15.54 -9.51 5.00
C LEU A 629 -15.42 -8.06 4.48
N PRO A 630 -15.22 -7.80 3.19
CA PRO A 630 -15.10 -6.43 2.69
C PRO A 630 -16.38 -5.59 2.89
N GLU A 631 -17.55 -6.22 2.75
CA GLU A 631 -18.85 -5.60 3.02
C GLU A 631 -19.00 -5.21 4.49
N TYR A 632 -18.49 -6.03 5.42
CA TYR A 632 -18.48 -5.69 6.84
C TYR A 632 -17.54 -4.52 7.15
N LEU A 633 -16.34 -4.53 6.57
CA LEU A 633 -15.33 -3.49 6.78
C LEU A 633 -15.84 -2.11 6.35
N PHE A 634 -16.59 -2.02 5.25
CA PHE A 634 -17.11 -0.75 4.71
C PHE A 634 -18.61 -0.54 4.91
N ARG A 635 -19.23 -1.26 5.85
CA ARG A 635 -20.70 -1.26 6.07
C ARG A 635 -21.30 0.13 6.36
N TYR A 636 -20.50 1.06 6.87
CA TYR A 636 -20.93 2.43 7.17
C TYR A 636 -20.59 3.47 6.09
N ASP A 637 -19.96 3.08 4.97
CA ASP A 637 -19.66 4.00 3.88
C ASP A 637 -20.95 4.60 3.29
N ARG A 638 -21.94 3.75 3.01
CA ARG A 638 -23.26 4.22 2.58
C ARG A 638 -23.98 4.86 3.76
N ALA A 639 -24.33 6.12 3.55
CA ALA A 639 -24.88 7.08 4.49
C ALA A 639 -23.92 7.63 5.55
N ALA A 640 -22.62 7.32 5.48
CA ALA A 640 -21.63 7.75 6.49
C ALA A 640 -22.19 7.57 7.91
N PHE A 641 -22.41 6.32 8.30
CA PHE A 641 -23.30 5.93 9.39
C PHE A 641 -24.76 6.33 9.12
N TRP A 642 -25.21 7.48 9.63
CA TRP A 642 -26.57 8.00 9.44
C TRP A 642 -26.58 9.48 9.04
N VAL A 643 -25.42 10.07 8.76
CA VAL A 643 -25.30 11.47 8.31
C VAL A 643 -26.00 11.68 6.98
N GLY A 644 -25.97 10.69 6.09
CA GLY A 644 -26.62 10.72 4.78
C GLY A 644 -28.13 10.96 4.86
N ARG A 645 -28.80 10.51 5.93
CA ARG A 645 -30.23 10.80 6.17
C ARG A 645 -30.50 12.30 6.28
N GLN A 646 -29.52 13.06 6.78
CA GLN A 646 -29.66 14.50 6.96
C GLN A 646 -29.68 15.26 5.63
N GLY A 647 -29.08 14.71 4.57
CA GLY A 647 -29.24 15.25 3.21
C GLY A 647 -30.72 15.31 2.78
N TYR A 648 -31.51 14.29 3.12
CA TYR A 648 -32.95 14.25 2.83
C TYR A 648 -33.74 15.25 3.70
N THR A 649 -33.31 15.48 4.94
CA THR A 649 -33.91 16.53 5.78
C THR A 649 -33.60 17.93 5.25
N TYR A 650 -32.41 18.13 4.66
CA TYR A 650 -32.03 19.38 4.01
C TYR A 650 -32.88 19.61 2.75
N PHE A 651 -32.96 18.62 1.86
CA PHE A 651 -33.80 18.66 0.66
C PHE A 651 -35.22 18.17 0.95
N LYS A 652 -35.95 18.88 1.81
CA LYS A 652 -37.27 18.51 2.38
C LYS A 652 -38.30 17.88 1.43
N TYR A 653 -38.24 18.17 0.13
CA TYR A 653 -39.17 17.66 -0.87
C TYR A 653 -38.75 16.30 -1.49
N ILE A 654 -37.57 15.78 -1.14
CA ILE A 654 -37.08 14.46 -1.55
C ILE A 654 -37.51 13.43 -0.48
N PRO A 655 -38.45 12.52 -0.79
CA PRO A 655 -38.88 11.49 0.15
C PRO A 655 -37.74 10.57 0.56
N PHE A 656 -37.68 10.22 1.85
CA PHE A 656 -36.75 9.21 2.36
C PHE A 656 -37.35 7.81 2.20
N ASN A 657 -37.21 7.22 1.02
CA ASN A 657 -37.65 5.86 0.72
C ASN A 657 -36.60 5.11 -0.13
N SER A 658 -36.80 3.82 -0.35
CA SER A 658 -35.84 2.97 -1.09
C SER A 658 -35.57 3.45 -2.52
N PHE A 659 -36.57 4.02 -3.20
CA PHE A 659 -36.39 4.54 -4.56
C PHE A 659 -35.43 5.74 -4.58
N PHE A 660 -35.61 6.73 -3.71
CA PHE A 660 -34.73 7.89 -3.68
C PHE A 660 -33.35 7.58 -3.12
N ARG A 661 -33.22 6.61 -2.19
CA ARG A 661 -31.91 6.10 -1.76
C ARG A 661 -31.13 5.47 -2.90
N TRP A 662 -31.80 4.66 -3.72
CA TRP A 662 -31.21 4.09 -4.93
C TRP A 662 -30.85 5.17 -5.97
N LEU A 663 -31.74 6.15 -6.20
CA LEU A 663 -31.53 7.23 -7.18
C LEU A 663 -30.35 8.15 -6.80
N LEU A 664 -30.19 8.44 -5.51
CA LEU A 664 -29.19 9.36 -4.96
C LEU A 664 -28.01 8.61 -4.32
N ASP A 665 -27.82 7.34 -4.68
CA ASP A 665 -26.82 6.47 -4.07
C ASP A 665 -25.41 7.04 -4.19
N ASP A 666 -25.06 7.57 -5.37
CA ASP A 666 -23.74 8.15 -5.64
C ASP A 666 -23.39 9.33 -4.69
N PHE A 667 -24.40 10.02 -4.15
CA PHE A 667 -24.25 11.12 -3.17
C PHE A 667 -24.28 10.64 -1.71
N SER A 668 -24.61 9.38 -1.49
CA SER A 668 -24.77 8.78 -0.16
C SER A 668 -23.48 8.14 0.36
N HIS A 669 -22.44 8.00 -0.47
CA HIS A 669 -21.11 7.51 -0.07
C HIS A 669 -20.27 8.60 0.60
N THR A 670 -19.40 8.22 1.55
CA THR A 670 -18.65 9.14 2.42
C THR A 670 -17.90 10.23 1.65
N ARG A 671 -17.07 9.88 0.65
CA ARG A 671 -16.28 10.85 -0.14
C ARG A 671 -17.17 11.93 -0.76
N THR A 672 -18.24 11.53 -1.45
CA THR A 672 -19.18 12.47 -2.10
C THR A 672 -19.95 13.29 -1.06
N LEU A 673 -20.43 12.64 0.00
CA LEU A 673 -21.27 13.26 1.03
C LEU A 673 -20.52 14.36 1.79
N TYR A 674 -19.29 14.07 2.25
CA TYR A 674 -18.48 15.06 2.98
C TYR A 674 -18.00 16.19 2.06
N HIS A 675 -17.66 15.90 0.80
CA HIS A 675 -17.39 16.96 -0.18
C HIS A 675 -18.57 17.91 -0.36
N ALA A 676 -19.79 17.37 -0.49
CA ALA A 676 -21.00 18.20 -0.55
C ALA A 676 -21.25 18.98 0.76
N LEU A 677 -21.02 18.36 1.93
CA LEU A 677 -21.19 18.99 3.24
C LEU A 677 -20.23 20.17 3.47
N HIS A 678 -18.96 20.03 3.04
CA HIS A 678 -17.97 21.11 3.13
C HIS A 678 -18.23 22.22 2.12
N ALA A 679 -18.49 21.84 0.87
CA ALA A 679 -18.75 22.79 -0.22
C ALA A 679 -20.01 23.65 0.02
N SER A 680 -21.05 23.06 0.61
CA SER A 680 -22.31 23.76 0.92
C SER A 680 -22.20 24.73 2.10
N GLY A 681 -21.12 24.67 2.89
CA GLY A 681 -20.97 25.43 4.13
C GLY A 681 -21.86 24.93 5.29
N VAL A 682 -22.61 23.85 5.09
CA VAL A 682 -23.53 23.26 6.08
C VAL A 682 -22.77 22.62 7.24
N SER A 683 -21.51 22.22 7.03
CA SER A 683 -20.61 21.72 8.08
C SER A 683 -20.53 22.62 9.33
N SER A 684 -20.75 23.94 9.21
CA SER A 684 -20.73 24.86 10.37
C SER A 684 -22.01 24.84 11.23
N GLN A 685 -23.01 24.04 10.86
CA GLN A 685 -24.27 23.86 11.59
C GLN A 685 -24.49 22.39 11.97
N PHE A 686 -23.49 21.54 11.73
CA PHE A 686 -23.61 20.10 11.85
C PHE A 686 -22.61 19.61 12.90
N VAL A 687 -23.09 18.87 13.91
CA VAL A 687 -22.25 18.26 14.93
C VAL A 687 -21.74 16.95 14.36
N VAL A 688 -20.41 16.85 14.20
CA VAL A 688 -19.74 15.60 13.79
C VAL A 688 -18.56 15.36 14.71
N GLN A 689 -18.77 14.57 15.76
CA GLN A 689 -17.76 14.39 16.81
C GLN A 689 -17.78 12.98 17.37
N ASP A 690 -16.59 12.43 17.57
CA ASP A 690 -16.36 11.23 18.36
C ASP A 690 -15.72 11.61 19.69
N LEU A 691 -16.33 11.12 20.76
CA LEU A 691 -16.08 11.56 22.11
C LEU A 691 -15.87 10.33 22.99
N ALA A 692 -14.63 10.13 23.44
CA ALA A 692 -14.28 9.02 24.31
C ALA A 692 -14.61 9.37 25.76
N ILE A 693 -15.38 8.51 26.42
CA ILE A 693 -15.84 8.68 27.80
C ILE A 693 -15.43 7.44 28.61
N PRO A 694 -15.04 7.58 29.89
CA PRO A 694 -14.97 6.44 30.80
C PRO A 694 -16.32 5.71 30.88
N TYR A 695 -16.31 4.38 30.91
CA TYR A 695 -17.55 3.58 31.00
C TYR A 695 -18.44 3.97 32.18
N SER A 696 -17.85 4.35 33.32
CA SER A 696 -18.56 4.75 34.54
C SER A 696 -19.40 6.03 34.37
N THR A 697 -19.00 6.93 33.47
CA THR A 697 -19.67 8.22 33.24
C THR A 697 -20.41 8.29 31.90
N ALA A 698 -20.30 7.25 31.07
CA ALA A 698 -20.90 7.19 29.73
C ALA A 698 -22.45 7.33 29.74
N ASN A 699 -23.15 6.75 30.72
CA ASN A 699 -24.60 6.96 30.88
C ASN A 699 -24.96 8.44 31.04
N ALA A 700 -24.26 9.15 31.93
CA ALA A 700 -24.50 10.57 32.19
C ALA A 700 -24.21 11.43 30.96
N PHE A 701 -23.22 11.02 30.15
CA PHE A 701 -22.92 11.67 28.88
C PHE A 701 -24.04 11.48 27.85
N VAL A 702 -24.56 10.26 27.68
CA VAL A 702 -25.68 10.01 26.76
C VAL A 702 -26.93 10.78 27.18
N ASP A 703 -27.22 10.87 28.48
CA ASP A 703 -28.33 11.68 28.98
C ASP A 703 -28.16 13.17 28.64
N PHE A 704 -26.95 13.70 28.79
CA PHE A 704 -26.63 15.08 28.40
C PHE A 704 -26.84 15.30 26.89
N ILE A 705 -26.32 14.41 26.03
CA ILE A 705 -26.52 14.51 24.57
C ILE A 705 -28.00 14.47 24.20
N SER A 706 -28.76 13.55 24.81
CA SER A 706 -30.19 13.44 24.59
C SER A 706 -30.96 14.68 25.02
N GLN A 707 -30.56 15.36 26.09
CA GLN A 707 -31.25 16.55 26.61
C GLN A 707 -30.86 17.82 25.84
N GLU A 708 -29.57 18.04 25.61
CA GLU A 708 -29.06 19.30 25.05
C GLU A 708 -29.11 19.34 23.52
N PHE A 709 -28.89 18.19 22.87
CA PHE A 709 -28.80 18.10 21.42
C PHE A 709 -29.97 17.33 20.80
N GLY A 710 -30.56 16.37 21.51
CA GLY A 710 -31.64 15.53 20.97
C GLY A 710 -31.20 14.68 19.76
N ILE A 711 -29.89 14.42 19.64
CA ILE A 711 -29.30 13.68 18.52
C ILE A 711 -29.44 12.17 18.77
N TRP A 712 -30.01 11.48 17.79
CA TRP A 712 -30.06 10.04 17.67
C TRP A 712 -29.96 9.64 16.20
N PRO A 713 -29.40 8.46 15.87
CA PRO A 713 -28.77 7.49 16.78
C PRO A 713 -27.38 7.93 17.27
N LEU A 714 -26.80 7.15 18.21
CA LEU A 714 -25.44 7.30 18.73
C LEU A 714 -24.63 6.02 18.49
N TRP A 715 -23.36 6.16 18.09
CA TRP A 715 -22.46 5.01 17.88
C TRP A 715 -21.69 4.70 19.15
N LEU A 716 -21.48 3.43 19.45
CA LEU A 716 -20.70 2.94 20.58
C LEU A 716 -19.50 2.18 20.05
N CYS A 717 -18.29 2.69 20.28
CA CYS A 717 -17.06 2.04 19.86
C CYS A 717 -16.11 1.83 21.06
N PRO A 718 -15.92 0.58 21.52
CA PRO A 718 -15.03 0.29 22.63
C PRO A 718 -13.56 0.53 22.27
N LEU A 719 -12.86 1.29 23.12
CA LEU A 719 -11.45 1.62 22.92
C LEU A 719 -10.55 0.91 23.93
N ARG A 720 -9.49 0.30 23.41
CA ARG A 720 -8.42 -0.31 24.20
C ARG A 720 -7.64 0.77 24.97
N PRO A 721 -7.09 0.44 26.15
CA PRO A 721 -6.08 1.26 26.81
C PRO A 721 -4.94 1.71 25.89
N ALA A 722 -4.49 2.95 26.05
CA ALA A 722 -3.32 3.49 25.37
C ALA A 722 -2.27 3.98 26.37
N SER A 723 -1.01 3.93 25.95
CA SER A 723 0.13 4.40 26.74
C SER A 723 0.16 5.92 26.78
N THR A 724 0.49 6.49 27.94
CA THR A 724 0.66 7.93 28.15
C THR A 724 2.14 8.31 28.25
N PRO A 725 2.52 9.54 27.87
CA PRO A 725 1.71 10.61 27.28
C PRO A 725 1.34 10.36 25.80
N THR A 726 0.15 10.80 25.38
CA THR A 726 -0.36 10.65 24.01
C THR A 726 -1.45 11.69 23.69
N PHE A 727 -1.69 11.94 22.41
CA PHE A 727 -2.86 12.68 21.92
C PHE A 727 -4.09 11.80 21.72
N HIS A 728 -3.93 10.48 21.79
CA HIS A 728 -5.07 9.57 21.80
C HIS A 728 -5.95 9.78 23.05
N PRO A 729 -7.24 9.43 22.95
CA PRO A 729 -8.12 9.44 24.11
C PRO A 729 -7.63 8.47 25.20
N VAL A 730 -7.43 8.99 26.41
CA VAL A 730 -7.03 8.24 27.60
C VAL A 730 -7.72 8.80 28.84
N THR A 731 -7.97 7.94 29.83
CA THR A 731 -8.50 8.34 31.14
C THR A 731 -7.49 9.20 31.92
N ARG A 732 -7.95 10.04 32.85
CA ARG A 732 -7.07 10.85 33.69
C ARG A 732 -6.45 10.04 34.84
N ASP A 733 -5.22 10.36 35.20
CA ASP A 733 -4.47 9.72 36.30
C ASP A 733 -5.11 9.90 37.69
N GLY A 734 -6.13 10.76 37.82
CA GLY A 734 -6.86 11.04 39.07
C GLY A 734 -8.17 10.28 39.28
N ASP A 735 -8.66 9.54 38.29
CA ASP A 735 -9.88 8.71 38.44
C ASP A 735 -9.57 7.35 39.12
N ALA A 736 -8.34 7.19 39.60
CA ALA A 736 -7.85 6.05 40.37
C ALA A 736 -8.28 6.13 41.85
N LYS A 737 -9.56 5.87 42.13
CA LYS A 737 -9.98 5.37 43.45
C LYS A 737 -9.99 3.84 43.44
N GLU A 738 -8.84 3.22 43.21
CA GLU A 738 -8.48 1.86 43.63
C GLU A 738 -7.11 1.50 43.01
N GLU A 739 -6.17 1.17 43.90
CA GLU A 739 -4.85 0.56 43.70
C GLU A 739 -3.99 1.09 42.55
N ALA A 740 -3.15 2.07 42.90
CA ALA A 740 -2.02 2.52 42.12
C ALA A 740 -0.97 1.40 41.97
N ILE A 741 -1.03 0.68 40.85
CA ILE A 741 0.20 0.23 40.20
C ILE A 741 0.56 1.32 39.20
N SER A 742 1.77 1.86 39.36
CA SER A 742 2.43 2.81 38.45
C SER A 742 2.60 2.19 37.05
N THR A 743 1.52 2.10 36.28
CA THR A 743 1.56 1.74 34.86
C THR A 743 1.17 2.96 34.04
N SER A 744 2.04 3.35 33.10
CA SER A 744 1.85 4.44 32.13
C SER A 744 0.78 4.14 31.07
N VAL A 745 -0.28 3.41 31.43
CA VAL A 745 -1.30 2.86 30.54
C VAL A 745 -2.68 3.21 31.10
N SER A 746 -3.56 3.75 30.24
CA SER A 746 -4.88 4.21 30.65
C SER A 746 -5.86 3.07 30.96
N ARG A 747 -7.05 3.39 31.48
CA ARG A 747 -8.17 2.44 31.48
C ARG A 747 -8.87 2.45 30.11
N PRO A 748 -9.65 1.39 29.77
CA PRO A 748 -10.47 1.37 28.56
C PRO A 748 -11.51 2.50 28.58
N MET A 749 -11.83 3.03 27.41
CA MET A 749 -12.85 4.06 27.22
C MET A 749 -13.89 3.60 26.21
N LEU A 750 -15.04 4.28 26.16
CA LEU A 750 -16.07 4.09 25.15
C LEU A 750 -16.14 5.36 24.30
N SER A 751 -15.87 5.24 23.00
CA SER A 751 -16.17 6.31 22.05
C SER A 751 -17.66 6.35 21.79
N ILE A 752 -18.23 7.55 21.89
CA ILE A 752 -19.62 7.82 21.55
C ILE A 752 -19.66 8.79 20.36
N GLY A 753 -20.10 8.29 19.21
CA GLY A 753 -20.24 9.06 17.98
C GLY A 753 -21.53 9.88 17.98
N VAL A 754 -21.40 11.20 17.90
CA VAL A 754 -22.50 12.17 17.90
C VAL A 754 -22.53 12.89 16.55
N TRP A 755 -23.47 12.45 15.69
CA TRP A 755 -23.62 12.99 14.34
C TRP A 755 -25.05 13.45 14.06
N GLY A 756 -25.23 14.76 13.89
CA GLY A 756 -26.57 15.32 13.67
C GLY A 756 -26.60 16.85 13.56
N TRP A 757 -27.80 17.39 13.34
CA TRP A 757 -28.00 18.83 13.26
C TRP A 757 -27.72 19.50 14.61
N GLY A 758 -26.91 20.57 14.56
CA GLY A 758 -26.78 21.51 15.65
C GLY A 758 -27.82 22.64 15.54
N PRO A 759 -27.83 23.58 16.50
CA PRO A 759 -28.66 24.77 16.41
C PRO A 759 -28.29 25.62 15.18
N GLN A 760 -29.30 26.23 14.54
CA GLN A 760 -29.10 27.04 13.34
C GLN A 760 -28.40 28.37 13.64
N ASN A 761 -28.59 28.93 14.83
CA ASN A 761 -27.90 30.13 15.26
C ASN A 761 -26.42 29.79 15.53
N TYR A 762 -25.52 30.52 14.88
CA TYR A 762 -24.09 30.25 14.95
C TYR A 762 -23.48 30.50 16.34
N ASP A 763 -23.91 31.53 17.06
CA ASP A 763 -23.42 31.79 18.41
C ASP A 763 -23.94 30.72 19.40
N GLU A 764 -25.19 30.27 19.22
CA GLU A 764 -25.75 29.13 19.96
C GLU A 764 -25.00 27.82 19.63
N PHE A 765 -24.63 27.60 18.37
CA PHE A 765 -23.84 26.45 17.93
C PHE A 765 -22.49 26.43 18.63
N ILE A 766 -21.79 27.56 18.68
CA ILE A 766 -20.53 27.68 19.42
C ILE A 766 -20.75 27.43 20.91
N ALA A 767 -21.78 28.04 21.51
CA ALA A 767 -22.08 27.88 22.93
C ALA A 767 -22.35 26.42 23.30
N LYS A 768 -23.16 25.70 22.52
CA LYS A 768 -23.43 24.27 22.73
C LYS A 768 -22.19 23.41 22.55
N ASN A 769 -21.36 23.68 21.53
CA ASN A 769 -20.09 22.96 21.36
C ASN A 769 -19.12 23.18 22.52
N ARG A 770 -19.04 24.41 23.05
CA ARG A 770 -18.26 24.71 24.26
C ARG A 770 -18.83 24.00 25.49
N ALA A 771 -20.16 23.97 25.63
CA ALA A 771 -20.82 23.25 26.73
C ALA A 771 -20.58 21.74 26.65
N LEU A 772 -20.61 21.16 25.46
CA LEU A 772 -20.27 19.76 25.19
C LEU A 772 -18.84 19.44 25.58
N GLU A 773 -17.89 20.27 25.17
CA GLU A 773 -16.47 20.10 25.47
C GLU A 773 -16.16 20.28 26.96
N LYS A 774 -16.87 21.18 27.64
CA LYS A 774 -16.80 21.32 29.11
C LYS A 774 -17.36 20.09 29.81
N LYS A 775 -18.53 19.61 29.37
CA LYS A 775 -19.17 18.42 29.94
C LYS A 775 -18.30 17.17 29.74
N LEU A 776 -17.65 17.08 28.59
CA LEU A 776 -16.68 16.04 28.29
C LEU A 776 -15.52 16.04 29.31
N ASP A 777 -14.93 17.21 29.56
CA ASP A 777 -13.85 17.38 30.54
C ASP A 777 -14.30 17.03 31.97
N GLU A 778 -15.51 17.46 32.36
CA GLU A 778 -16.13 17.16 33.67
C GLU A 778 -16.33 15.65 33.90
N LEU A 779 -16.62 14.90 32.84
CA LEU A 779 -16.86 13.44 32.91
C LEU A 779 -15.59 12.60 32.70
N GLY A 780 -14.42 13.24 32.64
CA GLY A 780 -13.13 12.56 32.43
C GLY A 780 -12.93 12.06 30.99
N GLY A 781 -13.72 12.58 30.04
CA GLY A 781 -13.64 12.20 28.64
C GLY A 781 -12.61 12.99 27.84
N ARG A 782 -12.36 12.54 26.61
CA ARG A 782 -11.49 13.19 25.63
C ARG A 782 -12.10 13.16 24.24
N LYS A 783 -11.76 14.16 23.44
CA LYS A 783 -12.27 14.33 22.07
C LYS A 783 -11.31 13.71 21.06
N TRP A 784 -11.86 13.14 19.99
CA TRP A 784 -11.05 12.74 18.84
C TRP A 784 -10.70 13.97 18.01
N LEU A 785 -9.40 14.17 17.78
CA LEU A 785 -8.85 15.43 17.24
C LEU A 785 -9.01 15.59 15.72
N TYR A 786 -9.77 14.73 15.04
CA TYR A 786 -10.15 14.97 13.63
C TYR A 786 -11.20 16.08 13.49
N ALA A 787 -12.06 16.25 14.50
CA ALA A 787 -13.08 17.29 14.55
C ALA A 787 -12.52 18.62 15.05
N GLN A 788 -13.18 19.73 14.71
CA GLN A 788 -12.81 21.05 15.22
C GLN A 788 -13.01 21.12 16.74
N THR A 789 -12.10 21.78 17.45
CA THR A 789 -12.20 22.03 18.89
C THR A 789 -12.58 23.46 19.20
N TYR A 790 -13.45 23.66 20.19
CA TYR A 790 -13.90 24.96 20.67
C TYR A 790 -13.27 25.36 22.02
N TYR A 791 -12.36 24.53 22.54
CA TYR A 791 -11.48 24.85 23.67
C TYR A 791 -10.71 26.13 23.41
N THR A 792 -10.53 26.93 24.46
CA THR A 792 -9.42 27.89 24.51
C THR A 792 -8.09 27.13 24.57
N GLU A 793 -7.01 27.79 24.18
CA GLU A 793 -5.68 27.17 24.22
C GLU A 793 -5.32 26.67 25.63
N ALA A 794 -5.67 27.43 26.67
CA ALA A 794 -5.43 27.06 28.06
C ALA A 794 -6.25 25.82 28.48
N GLU A 795 -7.52 25.73 28.08
CA GLU A 795 -8.37 24.55 28.32
C GLU A 795 -7.79 23.32 27.59
N PHE A 796 -7.34 23.47 26.35
CA PHE A 796 -6.75 22.38 25.58
C PHE A 796 -5.49 21.81 26.26
N TRP A 797 -4.53 22.68 26.62
CA TRP A 797 -3.28 22.25 27.27
C TRP A 797 -3.44 21.85 28.75
N LYS A 798 -4.63 22.02 29.33
CA LYS A 798 -4.99 21.39 30.62
C LYS A 798 -5.34 19.90 30.44
N ILE A 799 -5.77 19.50 29.24
CA ILE A 799 -6.16 18.13 28.91
C ILE A 799 -4.97 17.34 28.36
N TYR A 800 -4.13 17.99 27.54
CA TYR A 800 -2.97 17.37 26.88
C TYR A 800 -1.65 17.87 27.47
N ASP A 801 -0.65 16.99 27.55
CA ASP A 801 0.67 17.31 28.11
C ASP A 801 1.47 18.24 27.18
N ARG A 802 1.38 19.54 27.46
CA ARG A 802 2.12 20.57 26.70
C ARG A 802 3.63 20.46 26.87
N PRO A 803 4.21 20.33 28.07
CA PRO A 803 5.66 20.19 28.23
C PRO A 803 6.26 19.01 27.44
N TRP A 804 5.64 17.83 27.51
CA TRP A 804 6.05 16.66 26.74
C TRP A 804 6.02 16.95 25.24
N TYR A 805 4.90 17.44 24.74
CA TYR A 805 4.75 17.74 23.32
C TYR A 805 5.71 18.83 22.83
N ALA A 806 5.93 19.89 23.63
CA ALA A 806 6.88 20.93 23.31
C ALA A 806 8.32 20.40 23.24
N SER A 807 8.70 19.49 24.14
CA SER A 807 10.02 18.85 24.13
C SER A 807 10.26 18.05 22.85
N LEU A 808 9.25 17.30 22.38
CA LEU A 808 9.32 16.57 21.10
C LEU A 808 9.46 17.53 19.92
N ARG A 809 8.67 18.61 19.90
CA ARG A 809 8.76 19.60 18.83
C ARG A 809 10.13 20.25 18.73
N SER A 810 10.76 20.56 19.86
CA SER A 810 12.12 21.08 19.88
C SER A 810 13.14 20.03 19.45
N LYS A 811 13.02 18.79 19.96
CA LYS A 811 13.94 17.68 19.63
C LYS A 811 13.92 17.32 18.14
N TYR A 812 12.75 17.36 17.50
CA TYR A 812 12.54 16.97 16.10
C TYR A 812 12.33 18.16 15.16
N ILE A 813 12.76 19.36 15.57
CA ILE A 813 12.82 20.57 14.73
C ILE A 813 11.46 20.91 14.10
N ALA A 814 10.37 20.63 14.83
CA ALA A 814 9.01 20.82 14.37
C ALA A 814 8.37 22.13 14.86
N THR A 815 9.17 23.04 15.42
CA THR A 815 8.70 24.31 16.01
C THR A 815 8.11 25.26 14.97
N THR A 816 8.55 25.19 13.71
CA THR A 816 8.04 25.96 12.56
C THR A 816 6.72 25.42 12.02
N LEU A 817 6.37 24.15 12.31
CA LEU A 817 5.11 23.55 11.92
C LEU A 817 3.97 24.04 12.82
N PRO A 818 2.72 24.06 12.37
CA PRO A 818 1.58 24.33 13.27
C PRO A 818 1.56 23.35 14.46
N SER A 819 1.14 23.81 15.65
CA SER A 819 0.90 22.91 16.77
C SER A 819 -0.36 22.06 16.55
N VAL A 820 -0.58 21.01 17.36
CA VAL A 820 -1.85 20.25 17.34
C VAL A 820 -3.02 21.20 17.57
N PHE A 821 -2.94 22.09 18.56
CA PHE A 821 -3.96 23.10 18.83
C PHE A 821 -4.22 24.00 17.62
N ASP A 822 -3.18 24.47 16.93
CA ASP A 822 -3.34 25.28 15.72
C ASP A 822 -4.06 24.56 14.59
N LYS A 823 -3.89 23.23 14.50
CA LYS A 823 -4.58 22.41 13.51
C LYS A 823 -6.04 22.16 13.86
N VAL A 824 -6.39 22.05 15.15
CA VAL A 824 -7.74 21.66 15.57
C VAL A 824 -8.66 22.81 15.96
N LYS A 825 -8.12 23.97 16.35
CA LYS A 825 -8.92 25.10 16.82
C LYS A 825 -9.95 25.56 15.77
N ALA A 826 -11.20 25.69 16.19
CA ALA A 826 -12.26 26.23 15.34
C ALA A 826 -12.00 27.71 15.04
N ASN A 827 -12.19 28.13 13.78
CA ASN A 827 -12.12 29.55 13.41
C ASN A 827 -13.46 30.24 13.71
N ILE A 828 -13.66 30.60 14.98
CA ILE A 828 -14.91 31.19 15.49
C ILE A 828 -15.30 32.46 14.72
N HIS A 829 -14.34 33.28 14.30
CA HIS A 829 -14.60 34.56 13.63
C HIS A 829 -14.88 34.44 12.13
N ALA A 830 -14.34 33.43 11.44
CA ALA A 830 -14.58 33.22 10.01
C ALA A 830 -16.00 32.71 9.68
N GLY A 831 -16.70 32.12 10.65
CA GLY A 831 -18.06 31.62 10.45
C GLY A 831 -19.16 32.68 10.51
N ARG A 832 -18.88 33.90 11.01
CA ARG A 832 -19.88 34.99 11.06
C ARG A 832 -20.24 35.46 9.66
N SER A 833 -21.53 35.40 9.34
CA SER A 833 -22.12 35.84 8.06
C SER A 833 -21.65 37.25 7.66
N GLU A 834 -21.49 38.15 8.63
CA GLU A 834 -21.08 39.55 8.43
C GLU A 834 -19.73 39.73 7.71
N ASN A 835 -18.83 38.75 7.81
CA ASN A 835 -17.51 38.78 7.15
C ASN A 835 -17.49 38.14 5.75
N LYS A 836 -18.64 37.61 5.27
CA LYS A 836 -18.73 36.92 3.97
C LYS A 836 -19.27 37.85 2.89
N GLY A 837 -18.60 37.87 1.74
CA GLY A 837 -19.02 38.60 0.55
C GLY A 837 -20.40 38.15 0.05
N TRP A 838 -21.12 39.04 -0.66
CA TRP A 838 -22.48 38.79 -1.16
C TRP A 838 -22.61 37.47 -1.95
N SER A 839 -21.65 37.18 -2.83
CA SER A 839 -21.62 35.95 -3.63
C SER A 839 -21.52 34.68 -2.79
N GLN A 840 -20.71 34.72 -1.73
CA GLN A 840 -20.50 33.60 -0.81
C GLN A 840 -21.70 33.37 0.11
N ARG A 841 -22.45 34.42 0.45
CA ARG A 841 -23.73 34.31 1.15
C ARG A 841 -24.80 33.65 0.28
N LEU A 842 -24.89 34.05 -0.99
CA LEU A 842 -25.84 33.46 -1.94
C LEU A 842 -25.53 31.99 -2.21
N SER A 843 -24.25 31.61 -2.32
CA SER A 843 -23.85 30.22 -2.53
C SER A 843 -23.98 29.31 -1.30
N GLN A 844 -24.28 29.86 -0.12
CA GLN A 844 -24.52 29.09 1.12
C GLN A 844 -25.99 29.11 1.55
N MET A 845 -26.86 29.83 0.82
CA MET A 845 -28.29 29.92 1.11
C MET A 845 -29.02 28.65 0.70
N TRP A 846 -29.99 28.20 1.49
CA TRP A 846 -30.85 27.08 1.11
C TRP A 846 -31.80 27.48 -0.05
N PRO A 847 -32.01 26.64 -1.08
CA PRO A 847 -31.39 25.33 -1.36
C PRO A 847 -30.11 25.42 -2.23
N ILE A 848 -29.70 26.64 -2.63
CA ILE A 848 -28.58 26.91 -3.55
C ILE A 848 -27.27 26.29 -3.05
N GLY A 849 -26.98 26.37 -1.75
CA GLY A 849 -25.74 25.82 -1.19
C GLY A 849 -25.66 24.30 -1.25
N GLY A 850 -26.76 23.60 -1.03
CA GLY A 850 -26.81 22.14 -1.23
C GLY A 850 -26.61 21.76 -2.69
N LEU A 851 -27.28 22.44 -3.62
CA LEU A 851 -27.12 22.19 -5.06
C LEU A 851 -25.70 22.51 -5.55
N TYR A 852 -25.12 23.60 -5.06
CA TYR A 852 -23.73 23.96 -5.33
C TYR A 852 -22.76 22.91 -4.78
N GLY A 853 -23.01 22.41 -3.56
CA GLY A 853 -22.25 21.31 -2.96
C GLY A 853 -22.31 20.04 -3.79
N MET A 854 -23.50 19.65 -4.26
CA MET A 854 -23.66 18.49 -5.16
C MET A 854 -22.93 18.68 -6.49
N LEU A 855 -22.99 19.87 -7.09
CA LEU A 855 -22.26 20.19 -8.33
C LEU A 855 -20.74 20.14 -8.14
N LEU A 856 -20.22 20.57 -6.99
CA LEU A 856 -18.81 20.46 -6.68
C LEU A 856 -18.39 19.02 -6.41
N ALA A 857 -19.23 18.24 -5.73
CA ALA A 857 -18.99 16.81 -5.55
C ALA A 857 -18.94 16.07 -6.90
N LEU A 858 -19.82 16.40 -7.85
CA LEU A 858 -19.78 15.88 -9.23
C LEU A 858 -18.47 16.24 -9.95
N LYS A 859 -17.91 17.41 -9.69
CA LYS A 859 -16.63 17.88 -10.29
C LYS A 859 -15.38 17.36 -9.57
N SER A 860 -15.53 16.76 -8.38
CA SER A 860 -14.39 16.31 -7.56
C SER A 860 -13.67 15.09 -8.12
N GLY A 861 -14.33 14.32 -8.99
CA GLY A 861 -13.82 13.03 -9.49
C GLY A 861 -14.16 11.83 -8.61
N ASP A 862 -14.63 12.04 -7.37
CA ASP A 862 -15.05 10.95 -6.47
C ASP A 862 -16.41 10.36 -6.81
N PHE A 863 -17.19 11.09 -7.62
CA PHE A 863 -18.51 10.66 -8.06
C PHE A 863 -18.38 9.34 -8.84
N ARG A 864 -19.07 8.30 -8.36
CA ARG A 864 -19.03 6.90 -8.84
C ARG A 864 -17.78 6.09 -8.52
N LEU A 865 -16.80 6.63 -7.79
CA LEU A 865 -15.58 5.88 -7.44
C LEU A 865 -15.89 4.56 -6.69
N HIS A 866 -16.94 4.55 -5.85
CA HIS A 866 -17.42 3.36 -5.14
C HIS A 866 -17.93 2.24 -6.07
N ARG A 867 -18.29 2.56 -7.32
CA ARG A 867 -18.74 1.57 -8.31
C ARG A 867 -17.57 0.76 -8.88
N ASP A 868 -16.37 1.35 -8.85
CA ASP A 868 -15.13 0.72 -9.31
C ASP A 868 -14.35 0.07 -8.15
N ALA A 869 -15.01 -0.16 -7.01
CA ALA A 869 -14.48 -0.88 -5.87
C ALA A 869 -14.24 -2.35 -6.24
N LYS A 870 -12.97 -2.76 -6.36
CA LYS A 870 -12.60 -4.13 -6.71
C LYS A 870 -12.81 -5.10 -5.56
N TRP A 871 -12.84 -4.59 -4.32
CA TRP A 871 -13.08 -5.43 -3.15
C TRP A 871 -14.49 -6.06 -3.15
N LYS A 872 -15.44 -5.51 -3.91
CA LYS A 872 -16.79 -6.10 -4.10
C LYS A 872 -16.76 -7.46 -4.83
N LEU A 873 -15.63 -7.82 -5.44
CA LEU A 873 -15.44 -9.10 -6.14
C LEU A 873 -15.03 -10.25 -5.19
N TYR A 874 -14.67 -9.93 -3.94
CA TYR A 874 -14.23 -10.86 -2.90
C TYR A 874 -15.34 -11.05 -1.87
#